data_AF-A0A9W6QV30-F1
#
_entry.id   AF-A0A9W6QV30-F1
#
_cell.length_a   1.000
_cell.length_b   1.000
_cell.length_c   1.000
_cell.angle_alpha   90.00
_cell.angle_beta   90.00
_cell.angle_gamma   90.00
#
_symmetry.space_group_name_H-M   'P 1'
#
loop_
_entity.id
_entity.type
_entity.pdbx_description
1 polymer ?
#
loop_
_entity_poly.entity_id
_entity_poly.type
_entity_poly.pdbx_seq_one_letter_code
_entity_poly.pdbx_strand_id
1 'polypeptide(L)'
;MSDADGTMSEAEKKARYGELIQRIGIALLEAAPPGWRRLDLVAAVTSSVQEYGLVVHLADGSAAAQEPPAEVADAFLGLREVTYIPETGAWFTARFVMNPPTEYHVFFNYQQEPRWEPPVPTEVYARDLERFPREADQVPNWLRRRLGRPPLPVSAEPAGLDEQKVLGQRISDLLVMRAPSDWTQLRVGYRAAGAYVELRGKVVGLDGQLRDWAPPAEVADEFAVLRARMAHPERGPWSGAQVIVEYPLRASTSYAYDDPGWQNPPPRPAVLDELTRFPRKPDAVPGWMRGIVPDLEQVLAARSRVRSARVFDRREPDGRPVVDRPPVPADQVPAVLRYLTGAHVLLGGRGHDPDLFVPDSAPDVPAGFHTDGTWIWPASIPHYLAKHGVPPEPDLVEHIRAAGFTPPAVDGQAAALAYTALTGEVVSAPAAAVDDDSAELARIALALSEAGVSPRAYSLDGPVDESWSLERVDGQWQVAQYERGRAFAARQFPTLTEAGAYLLGTVTILPARRRAGYPDNNTVAALNDWPIQPLPGEPPLTLITHKRLAVLLEGREIIRHGDTEGNLVFTPNTEFPQMSLRAEHQTDRPRRYRVARDLAVLAGTTVPWHNQPGGGHAYLLPRSLARHLSDGSLTDITGE
;
A
#
# COMPACT_ATOMS: atom_id res chain seq x y z
N MET A 1 31.94 39.22 44.20
CA MET A 1 31.99 39.53 42.76
C MET A 1 30.85 38.77 42.13
N SER A 2 29.82 39.51 41.74
CA SER A 2 28.62 39.02 41.07
C SER A 2 28.97 38.92 39.59
N ASP A 3 28.98 37.70 39.07
CA ASP A 3 28.99 37.51 37.62
C ASP A 3 27.55 37.59 37.12
N ALA A 4 27.36 38.57 36.26
CA ALA A 4 26.09 39.05 35.76
C ALA A 4 25.71 38.32 34.46
N ASP A 5 25.38 37.04 34.61
CA ASP A 5 24.54 36.32 33.66
C ASP A 5 23.69 35.35 34.49
N GLY A 6 22.37 35.36 34.33
CA GLY A 6 21.40 34.69 35.21
C GLY A 6 21.44 33.15 35.17
N THR A 7 22.56 32.55 34.80
CA THR A 7 22.79 31.12 34.64
C THR A 7 23.47 30.55 35.87
N MET A 8 22.78 29.64 36.56
CA MET A 8 23.35 28.89 37.69
C MET A 8 24.65 28.19 37.29
N SER A 9 25.67 28.26 38.14
CA SER A 9 26.91 27.50 37.97
C SER A 9 26.64 25.99 38.02
N GLU A 10 27.51 25.17 37.43
CA GLU A 10 27.39 23.71 37.46
C GLU A 10 27.33 23.14 38.90
N ALA A 11 28.02 23.78 39.85
CA ALA A 11 27.95 23.41 41.26
C ALA A 11 26.57 23.70 41.87
N GLU A 12 25.97 24.85 41.55
CA GLU A 12 24.63 25.22 41.99
C GLU A 12 23.57 24.32 41.34
N LYS A 13 23.69 24.01 40.04
CA LYS A 13 22.82 23.05 39.36
C LYS A 13 22.88 21.67 40.01
N LYS A 14 24.07 21.17 40.32
CA LYS A 14 24.26 19.88 40.98
C LYS A 14 23.67 19.87 42.41
N ALA A 15 23.86 20.95 43.17
CA ALA A 15 23.27 21.08 44.50
C ALA A 15 21.74 21.11 44.44
N ARG A 16 21.18 21.91 43.51
CA ARG A 16 19.74 22.01 43.29
C ARG A 16 19.14 20.71 42.79
N TYR A 17 19.82 20.00 41.89
CA TYR A 17 19.42 18.65 41.48
C TYR A 17 19.31 17.71 42.68
N GLY A 18 20.33 17.67 43.55
CA GLY A 18 20.32 16.85 44.76
C GLY A 18 19.17 17.18 45.71
N GLU A 19 18.90 18.48 45.94
CA GLU A 19 17.78 18.96 46.75
C GLU A 19 16.42 18.49 46.20
N LEU A 20 16.20 18.64 44.88
CA LEU A 20 14.94 18.28 44.22
C LEU A 20 14.70 16.76 44.26
N ILE A 21 15.74 15.97 44.01
CA ILE A 21 15.69 14.51 44.10
C ILE A 21 15.36 14.08 45.53
N GLN A 22 15.97 14.70 46.54
CA GLN A 22 15.68 14.41 47.93
C GLN A 22 14.22 14.78 48.29
N ARG A 23 13.73 15.93 47.80
CA ARG A 23 12.34 16.37 48.02
C ARG A 23 11.34 15.38 47.41
N ILE A 24 11.58 14.91 46.18
CA ILE A 24 10.76 13.86 45.54
C ILE A 24 10.80 12.59 46.39
N GLY A 25 12.01 12.17 46.80
CA GLY A 25 12.18 10.94 47.55
C GLY A 25 11.46 10.95 48.90
N ILE A 26 11.56 12.06 49.65
CA ILE A 26 10.85 12.23 50.93
C ILE A 26 9.34 12.21 50.72
N ALA A 27 8.82 12.99 49.76
CA ALA A 27 7.38 13.06 49.50
C ALA A 27 6.80 11.68 49.11
N LEU A 28 7.52 10.94 48.26
CA LEU A 28 7.13 9.58 47.88
C LEU A 28 7.19 8.59 49.05
N LEU A 29 8.19 8.69 49.93
CA LEU A 29 8.30 7.83 51.12
C LEU A 29 7.19 8.12 52.14
N GLU A 30 6.84 9.39 52.36
CA GLU A 30 5.75 9.78 53.27
C GLU A 30 4.38 9.32 52.77
N ALA A 31 4.18 9.30 51.44
CA ALA A 31 2.97 8.79 50.81
C ALA A 31 2.96 7.26 50.66
N ALA A 32 4.09 6.58 50.86
CA ALA A 32 4.19 5.15 50.62
C ALA A 32 3.38 4.34 51.64
N PRO A 33 2.49 3.44 51.20
CA PRO A 33 1.75 2.57 52.10
C PRO A 33 2.67 1.58 52.83
N PRO A 34 2.27 1.07 54.02
CA PRO A 34 3.02 0.03 54.72
C PRO A 34 3.26 -1.20 53.84
N GLY A 35 4.47 -1.76 53.89
CA GLY A 35 4.82 -2.95 53.13
C GLY A 35 5.03 -2.73 51.63
N TRP A 36 5.24 -1.47 51.20
CA TRP A 36 5.64 -1.18 49.82
C TRP A 36 6.97 -1.83 49.46
N ARG A 37 7.10 -2.21 48.18
CA ARG A 37 8.25 -2.89 47.59
C ARG A 37 8.86 -2.10 46.44
N ARG A 38 8.06 -1.32 45.72
CA ARG A 38 8.51 -0.38 44.70
C ARG A 38 7.53 0.76 44.50
N LEU A 39 8.05 1.96 44.34
CA LEU A 39 7.34 3.11 43.79
C LEU A 39 7.89 3.36 42.39
N ASP A 40 7.01 3.48 41.41
CA ASP A 40 7.37 3.76 40.03
C ASP A 40 6.55 4.95 39.53
N LEU A 41 7.22 6.08 39.39
CA LEU A 41 6.64 7.34 38.97
C LEU A 41 7.11 7.67 37.56
N VAL A 42 6.17 7.86 36.63
CA VAL A 42 6.43 8.35 35.29
C VAL A 42 5.83 9.74 35.15
N ALA A 43 6.63 10.69 34.67
CA ALA A 43 6.23 12.07 34.43
C ALA A 43 6.44 12.43 32.96
N ALA A 44 5.41 12.90 32.28
CA ALA A 44 5.52 13.59 31.01
C ALA A 44 5.35 15.09 31.25
N VAL A 45 6.28 15.90 30.75
CA VAL A 45 6.32 17.34 31.07
C VAL A 45 6.64 18.15 29.82
N THR A 46 5.95 19.28 29.69
CA THR A 46 6.27 20.40 28.80
C THR A 46 6.27 21.70 29.62
N SER A 47 6.54 22.82 28.97
CA SER A 47 6.47 24.16 29.58
C SER A 47 5.08 24.54 30.12
N SER A 48 4.00 23.87 29.68
CA SER A 48 2.60 24.25 30.02
C SER A 48 1.67 23.09 30.37
N VAL A 49 2.02 21.85 30.03
CA VAL A 49 1.23 20.65 30.31
C VAL A 49 2.10 19.60 31.01
N GLN A 50 1.54 18.94 32.01
CA GLN A 50 2.20 17.92 32.82
C GLN A 50 1.24 16.76 33.06
N GLU A 51 1.75 15.55 33.04
CA GLU A 51 1.01 14.32 33.33
C GLU A 51 1.90 13.41 34.17
N TYR A 52 1.33 12.84 35.23
CA TYR A 52 2.04 11.97 36.16
C TYR A 52 1.26 10.69 36.40
N GLY A 53 1.98 9.56 36.42
CA GLY A 53 1.45 8.27 36.86
C GLY A 53 2.35 7.68 37.92
N LEU A 54 1.81 7.40 39.11
CA LEU A 54 2.50 6.70 40.19
C LEU A 54 1.87 5.32 40.38
N VAL A 55 2.68 4.27 40.27
CA VAL A 55 2.29 2.90 40.62
C VAL A 55 3.09 2.43 41.83
N VAL A 56 2.37 1.93 42.83
CA VAL A 56 2.94 1.37 44.06
C VAL A 56 2.76 -0.14 44.06
N HIS A 57 3.86 -0.87 44.18
CA HIS A 57 3.88 -2.32 44.36
C HIS A 57 4.05 -2.67 45.83
N LEU A 58 3.25 -3.61 46.33
CA LEU A 58 3.28 -4.08 47.72
C LEU A 58 3.98 -5.43 47.84
N ALA A 59 4.39 -5.79 49.06
CA ALA A 59 5.06 -7.04 49.38
C ALA A 59 4.17 -8.29 49.17
N ASP A 60 2.84 -8.13 49.18
CA ASP A 60 1.88 -9.21 48.88
C ASP A 60 1.72 -9.47 47.37
N GLY A 61 2.42 -8.70 46.52
CA GLY A 61 2.38 -8.80 45.06
C GLY A 61 1.29 -7.96 44.40
N SER A 62 0.45 -7.27 45.17
CA SER A 62 -0.53 -6.34 44.62
C SER A 62 0.11 -5.02 44.16
N ALA A 63 -0.57 -4.33 43.24
CA ALA A 63 -0.15 -3.03 42.74
C ALA A 63 -1.34 -2.05 42.69
N ALA A 64 -1.11 -0.80 43.04
CA ALA A 64 -2.12 0.26 43.02
C ALA A 64 -1.59 1.51 42.31
N ALA A 65 -2.40 2.07 41.40
CA ALA A 65 -2.17 3.41 40.89
C ALA A 65 -2.57 4.44 41.97
N GLN A 66 -1.75 5.47 42.14
CA GLN A 66 -1.98 6.55 43.11
C GLN A 66 -1.72 7.90 42.45
N GLU A 67 -2.34 8.93 42.99
CA GLU A 67 -1.99 10.31 42.64
C GLU A 67 -0.66 10.66 43.34
N PRO A 68 0.33 11.21 42.64
CA PRO A 68 1.58 11.61 43.28
C PRO A 68 1.34 12.82 44.20
N PRO A 69 2.09 12.95 45.31
CA PRO A 69 2.04 14.13 46.16
C PRO A 69 2.30 15.42 45.38
N ALA A 70 1.63 16.52 45.75
CA ALA A 70 1.73 17.79 45.03
C ALA A 70 3.19 18.32 44.96
N GLU A 71 3.99 18.05 45.99
CA GLU A 71 5.40 18.42 46.07
C GLU A 71 6.25 17.78 44.97
N VAL A 72 5.82 16.63 44.45
CA VAL A 72 6.50 15.93 43.35
C VAL A 72 6.38 16.74 42.07
N ALA A 73 5.21 17.31 41.77
CA ALA A 73 5.00 18.07 40.54
C ALA A 73 5.95 19.29 40.46
N ASP A 74 5.99 20.10 41.52
CA ASP A 74 6.90 21.25 41.64
C ASP A 74 8.36 20.84 41.49
N ALA A 75 8.75 19.72 42.11
CA ALA A 75 10.13 19.26 42.07
C ALA A 75 10.54 18.77 40.67
N PHE A 76 9.63 18.14 39.91
CA PHE A 76 9.91 17.73 38.53
C PHE A 76 10.03 18.91 37.57
N LEU A 77 9.28 19.99 37.78
CA LEU A 77 9.49 21.24 37.03
C LEU A 77 10.88 21.81 37.31
N GLY A 78 11.28 21.86 38.58
CA GLY A 78 12.64 22.26 38.96
C GLY A 78 13.71 21.35 38.36
N LEU A 79 13.46 20.03 38.33
CA LEU A 79 14.38 19.07 37.70
C LEU A 79 14.54 19.37 36.22
N ARG A 80 13.44 19.63 35.51
CA ARG A 80 13.46 19.98 34.08
C ARG A 80 14.35 21.20 33.82
N GLU A 81 14.28 22.22 34.66
CA GLU A 81 15.08 23.43 34.52
C GLU A 81 16.57 23.19 34.80
N VAL A 82 16.93 22.46 35.86
CA VAL A 82 18.34 22.23 36.19
C VAL A 82 19.03 21.19 35.32
N THR A 83 18.26 20.26 34.73
CA THR A 83 18.78 19.27 33.78
C THR A 83 18.64 19.72 32.32
N TYR A 84 18.21 20.95 32.07
CA TYR A 84 18.18 21.51 30.72
C TYR A 84 19.62 21.65 30.18
N ILE A 85 19.85 21.10 28.99
CA ILE A 85 21.13 21.20 28.28
C ILE A 85 20.86 22.06 27.03
N PRO A 86 21.51 23.22 26.84
CA PRO A 86 21.24 24.12 25.71
C PRO A 86 21.30 23.43 24.35
N GLU A 87 22.26 22.52 24.17
CA GLU A 87 22.44 21.80 22.91
C GLU A 87 21.30 20.79 22.67
N THR A 88 21.01 19.95 23.67
CA THR A 88 20.09 18.80 23.55
C THR A 88 18.62 19.13 23.81
N GLY A 89 18.35 20.12 24.65
CA GLY A 89 17.03 20.47 25.17
C GLY A 89 16.72 19.93 26.56
N ALA A 90 15.47 20.18 26.98
CA ALA A 90 14.88 19.56 28.17
C ALA A 90 14.41 18.13 27.85
N TRP A 91 14.33 17.25 28.84
CA TRP A 91 13.74 15.92 28.64
C TRP A 91 12.22 16.03 28.41
N PHE A 92 11.58 15.09 27.71
CA PHE A 92 10.12 15.05 27.52
C PHE A 92 9.41 14.18 28.56
N THR A 93 10.07 13.10 28.97
CA THR A 93 9.55 12.17 29.97
C THR A 93 10.67 11.83 30.94
N ALA A 94 10.32 11.68 32.22
CA ALA A 94 11.22 11.20 33.24
C ALA A 94 10.56 10.04 34.01
N ARG A 95 11.35 9.05 34.41
CA ARG A 95 10.89 7.92 35.22
C ARG A 95 11.72 7.83 36.48
N PHE A 96 11.07 7.87 37.63
CA PHE A 96 11.68 7.78 38.94
C PHE A 96 11.23 6.48 39.60
N VAL A 97 12.17 5.57 39.82
CA VAL A 97 11.92 4.29 40.48
C VAL A 97 12.57 4.29 41.85
N MET A 98 11.83 3.89 42.87
CA MET A 98 12.34 3.75 44.24
C MET A 98 12.05 2.36 44.79
N ASN A 99 13.04 1.75 45.43
CA ASN A 99 12.93 0.52 46.21
C ASN A 99 13.30 0.80 47.69
N PRO A 100 12.75 0.04 48.65
CA PRO A 100 13.16 0.16 50.04
C PRO A 100 14.63 -0.23 50.25
N PRO A 101 15.33 0.33 51.26
CA PRO A 101 14.84 1.38 52.16
C PRO A 101 14.87 2.78 51.52
N THR A 102 15.84 3.09 50.64
CA THR A 102 16.00 4.40 50.00
C THR A 102 16.72 4.32 48.65
N GLU A 103 16.77 3.15 48.00
CA GLU A 103 17.41 3.02 46.69
C GLU A 103 16.51 3.68 45.65
N TYR A 104 17.04 4.60 44.85
CA TYR A 104 16.28 5.21 43.76
C TYR A 104 17.12 5.35 42.51
N HIS A 105 16.44 5.38 41.36
CA HIS A 105 17.02 5.62 40.04
C HIS A 105 16.11 6.55 39.24
N VAL A 106 16.72 7.45 38.48
CA VAL A 106 16.01 8.42 37.65
C VAL A 106 16.48 8.29 36.21
N PHE A 107 15.52 8.17 35.30
CA PHE A 107 15.73 8.05 33.86
C PHE A 107 15.11 9.25 33.17
N PHE A 108 15.80 9.78 32.16
CA PHE A 108 15.35 10.92 31.39
C PHE A 108 15.31 10.56 29.91
N ASN A 109 14.17 10.82 29.27
CA ASN A 109 14.00 10.70 27.83
C ASN A 109 14.07 12.09 27.18
N TYR A 110 15.10 12.34 26.39
CA TYR A 110 15.26 13.59 25.63
C TYR A 110 14.80 13.53 24.18
N GLN A 111 14.65 12.33 23.62
CA GLN A 111 14.57 12.14 22.16
C GLN A 111 13.29 11.46 21.68
N GLN A 112 12.66 10.63 22.51
CA GLN A 112 11.47 9.87 22.14
C GLN A 112 10.19 10.64 22.45
N GLU A 113 9.18 10.43 21.62
CA GLU A 113 7.89 11.10 21.76
C GLU A 113 7.18 10.67 23.06
N PRO A 114 6.80 11.62 23.94
CA PRO A 114 5.98 11.31 25.10
C PRO A 114 4.58 10.83 24.65
N ARG A 115 4.01 9.84 25.35
CA ARG A 115 2.60 9.46 25.14
C ARG A 115 1.76 10.23 26.15
N TRP A 116 0.85 11.04 25.64
CA TRP A 116 -0.09 11.84 26.41
C TRP A 116 -1.48 11.26 26.27
N GLU A 117 -2.26 11.28 27.35
CA GLU A 117 -3.67 10.91 27.31
C GLU A 117 -4.52 12.01 27.96
N PRO A 118 -5.22 12.85 27.17
CA PRO A 118 -5.31 12.88 25.70
C PRO A 118 -4.06 13.48 25.01
N PRO A 119 -3.86 13.26 23.69
CA PRO A 119 -2.77 13.86 22.95
C PRO A 119 -2.73 15.39 23.06
N VAL A 120 -1.55 15.96 23.31
CA VAL A 120 -1.40 17.43 23.42
C VAL A 120 -1.30 18.11 22.03
N PRO A 121 -1.85 19.33 21.87
CA PRO A 121 -1.76 20.09 20.63
C PRO A 121 -0.32 20.48 20.24
N THR A 122 -0.08 20.73 18.94
CA THR A 122 1.24 21.12 18.41
C THR A 122 1.78 22.41 19.03
N GLU A 123 0.90 23.35 19.38
CA GLU A 123 1.25 24.65 19.96
C GLU A 123 1.93 24.49 21.33
N VAL A 124 1.59 23.44 22.09
CA VAL A 124 2.24 23.11 23.37
C VAL A 124 3.72 22.81 23.15
N TYR A 125 4.04 22.01 22.14
CA TYR A 125 5.43 21.70 21.79
C TYR A 125 6.19 22.90 21.23
N ALA A 126 5.52 23.75 20.44
CA ALA A 126 6.14 24.98 19.94
C ALA A 126 6.56 25.91 21.08
N ARG A 127 5.67 26.15 22.05
CA ARG A 127 5.96 26.92 23.27
C ARG A 127 7.01 26.26 24.16
N ASP A 128 7.03 24.93 24.24
CA ASP A 128 8.07 24.20 24.96
C ASP A 128 9.45 24.44 24.34
N LEU A 129 9.55 24.42 23.00
CA LEU A 129 10.80 24.68 22.28
C LEU A 129 11.23 26.15 22.36
N GLU A 130 10.30 27.09 22.49
CA GLU A 130 10.61 28.51 22.77
C GLU A 130 11.23 28.70 24.15
N ARG A 131 10.72 28.00 25.18
CA ARG A 131 11.24 28.08 26.55
C ARG A 131 12.52 27.25 26.76
N PHE A 132 12.60 26.08 26.13
CA PHE A 132 13.74 25.18 26.19
C PHE A 132 14.27 24.91 24.78
N PRO A 133 15.01 25.88 24.19
CA PRO A 133 15.60 25.73 22.88
C PRO A 133 16.48 24.49 22.77
N ARG A 134 16.56 23.97 21.55
CA ARG A 134 17.47 22.87 21.15
C ARG A 134 18.22 23.30 19.92
N GLU A 135 19.43 22.79 19.76
CA GLU A 135 20.12 22.92 18.48
C GLU A 135 19.30 22.29 17.35
N ALA A 136 19.42 22.86 16.16
CA ALA A 136 18.53 22.50 15.04
C ALA A 136 18.61 21.01 14.68
N ASP A 137 19.77 20.38 14.86
CA ASP A 137 20.03 18.96 14.63
C ASP A 137 19.65 18.06 15.83
N GLN A 138 19.40 18.64 17.01
CA GLN A 138 18.92 17.94 18.20
C GLN A 138 17.40 17.92 18.32
N VAL A 139 16.67 18.68 17.48
CA VAL A 139 15.20 18.57 17.41
C VAL A 139 14.82 17.21 16.80
N PRO A 140 14.16 16.29 17.56
CA PRO A 140 13.83 14.97 17.05
C PRO A 140 12.93 15.02 15.82
N ASN A 141 13.04 14.01 14.95
CA ASN A 141 12.28 13.97 13.70
C ASN A 141 10.75 13.91 13.91
N TRP A 142 10.25 13.33 15.00
CA TRP A 142 8.83 13.38 15.34
C TRP A 142 8.36 14.80 15.68
N LEU A 143 9.18 15.57 16.40
CA LEU A 143 8.87 16.93 16.78
C LEU A 143 8.97 17.86 15.56
N ARG A 144 9.98 17.67 14.71
CA ARG A 144 10.10 18.37 13.42
C ARG A 144 8.83 18.20 12.59
N ARG A 145 8.33 16.97 12.44
CA ARG A 145 7.09 16.68 11.72
C ARG A 145 5.88 17.40 12.31
N ARG A 146 5.68 17.31 13.63
CA ARG A 146 4.58 18.03 14.32
C ARG A 146 4.63 19.53 14.07
N LEU A 147 5.83 20.11 14.02
CA LEU A 147 6.06 21.54 13.78
C LEU A 147 6.10 21.92 12.28
N GLY A 148 5.83 21.01 11.35
CA GLY A 148 5.91 21.26 9.90
C GLY A 148 7.32 21.55 9.38
N ARG A 149 8.36 21.16 10.12
CA ARG A 149 9.78 21.32 9.73
C ARG A 149 10.24 20.08 8.94
N PRO A 150 11.14 20.25 7.95
CA PRO A 150 11.70 19.11 7.22
C PRO A 150 12.42 18.15 8.18
N PRO A 151 12.34 16.82 8.00
CA PRO A 151 13.10 15.89 8.84
C PRO A 151 14.61 16.04 8.59
N LEU A 152 15.41 15.75 9.62
CA LEU A 152 16.85 15.60 9.48
C LEU A 152 17.15 14.32 8.70
N PRO A 153 18.13 14.35 7.78
CA PRO A 153 18.56 13.16 7.07
C PRO A 153 19.18 12.19 8.07
N VAL A 154 18.85 10.91 7.93
CA VAL A 154 19.58 9.85 8.63
C VAL A 154 20.90 9.66 7.90
N SER A 155 22.03 9.82 8.59
CA SER A 155 23.34 9.61 7.99
C SER A 155 23.45 8.18 7.45
N ALA A 156 23.88 8.04 6.20
CA ALA A 156 24.18 6.75 5.58
C ALA A 156 25.58 6.24 5.95
N GLU A 157 26.42 7.10 6.53
CA GLU A 157 27.80 6.76 6.89
C GLU A 157 27.82 5.78 8.08
N PRO A 158 28.69 4.75 8.07
CA PRO A 158 28.85 3.85 9.19
C PRO A 158 29.15 4.60 10.49
N ALA A 159 28.45 4.25 11.57
CA ALA A 159 28.66 4.85 12.88
C ALA A 159 29.98 4.39 13.50
N GLY A 160 30.73 5.34 14.08
CA GLY A 160 31.88 5.02 14.95
C GLY A 160 31.43 4.34 16.25
N LEU A 161 32.39 3.78 17.01
CA LEU A 161 32.08 3.01 18.23
C LEU A 161 31.28 3.80 19.27
N ASP A 162 31.58 5.08 19.47
CA ASP A 162 30.87 5.89 20.45
C ASP A 162 29.45 6.24 20.01
N GLU A 163 29.25 6.46 18.71
CA GLU A 163 27.91 6.65 18.16
C GLU A 163 27.08 5.36 18.22
N GLN A 164 27.69 4.20 17.96
CA GLN A 164 27.02 2.91 18.15
C GLN A 164 26.58 2.71 19.61
N LYS A 165 27.40 3.11 20.60
CA LYS A 165 27.02 3.08 22.01
C LYS A 165 25.83 4.01 22.29
N VAL A 166 25.85 5.23 21.74
CA VAL A 166 24.74 6.19 21.89
C VAL A 166 23.44 5.65 21.31
N LEU A 167 23.49 5.04 20.11
CA LEU A 167 22.33 4.40 19.49
C LEU A 167 21.81 3.21 20.32
N GLY A 168 22.70 2.36 20.82
CA GLY A 168 22.34 1.26 21.73
C GLY A 168 21.74 1.74 23.06
N GLN A 169 22.23 2.87 23.58
CA GLN A 169 21.69 3.50 24.79
C GLN A 169 20.28 4.03 24.54
N ARG A 170 20.01 4.67 23.39
CA ARG A 170 18.66 5.13 23.02
C ARG A 170 17.63 4.01 23.01
N ILE A 171 18.01 2.84 22.49
CA ILE A 171 17.16 1.63 22.52
C ILE A 171 16.86 1.22 23.97
N SER A 172 17.89 1.17 24.82
CA SER A 172 17.76 0.78 26.22
C SER A 172 16.90 1.77 27.01
N ASP A 173 17.09 3.08 26.80
CA ASP A 173 16.31 4.14 27.42
C ASP A 173 14.84 4.04 27.01
N LEU A 174 14.54 3.88 25.71
CA LEU A 174 13.18 3.72 25.23
C LEU A 174 12.49 2.49 25.85
N LEU A 175 13.21 1.37 25.98
CA LEU A 175 12.71 0.17 26.64
C LEU A 175 12.40 0.42 28.12
N VAL A 176 13.30 1.07 28.86
CA VAL A 176 13.11 1.39 30.28
C VAL A 176 11.96 2.38 30.47
N MET A 177 11.81 3.38 29.60
CA MET A 177 10.73 4.35 29.71
C MET A 177 9.34 3.75 29.46
N ARG A 178 9.27 2.60 28.78
CA ARG A 178 8.02 1.92 28.40
C ARG A 178 7.81 0.58 29.10
N ALA A 179 8.72 0.20 29.99
CA ALA A 179 8.65 -1.05 30.72
C ALA A 179 7.45 -1.07 31.70
N PRO A 180 6.83 -2.25 31.96
CA PRO A 180 5.86 -2.42 33.03
C PRO A 180 6.42 -1.97 34.39
N SER A 181 5.61 -1.46 35.31
CA SER A 181 6.12 -0.84 36.55
C SER A 181 6.84 -1.77 37.52
N ASP A 182 6.64 -3.09 37.40
CA ASP A 182 7.30 -4.10 38.21
C ASP A 182 8.54 -4.74 37.56
N TRP A 183 9.03 -4.19 36.45
CA TRP A 183 10.12 -4.80 35.70
C TRP A 183 11.43 -4.91 36.50
N THR A 184 12.11 -6.04 36.40
CA THR A 184 13.48 -6.24 36.93
C THR A 184 14.47 -6.59 35.83
N GLN A 185 14.00 -7.26 34.78
CA GLN A 185 14.77 -7.54 33.58
C GLN A 185 13.87 -7.48 32.34
N LEU A 186 14.34 -6.82 31.30
CA LEU A 186 13.72 -6.80 29.96
C LEU A 186 14.57 -7.65 29.03
N ARG A 187 13.94 -8.45 28.18
CA ARG A 187 14.59 -9.25 27.14
C ARG A 187 13.91 -8.98 25.82
N VAL A 188 14.59 -8.32 24.90
CA VAL A 188 14.03 -7.93 23.60
C VAL A 188 14.85 -8.54 22.49
N GLY A 189 14.19 -9.28 21.61
CA GLY A 189 14.77 -9.82 20.39
C GLY A 189 14.21 -9.10 19.17
N TYR A 190 15.11 -8.61 18.32
CA TYR A 190 14.82 -7.99 17.04
C TYR A 190 15.43 -8.84 15.92
N ARG A 191 14.70 -9.05 14.84
CA ARG A 191 15.18 -9.71 13.61
C ARG A 191 14.68 -8.96 12.40
N ALA A 192 15.52 -8.82 11.38
CA ALA A 192 15.12 -8.14 10.16
C ALA A 192 15.77 -8.71 8.91
N ALA A 193 14.97 -8.75 7.84
CA ALA A 193 15.38 -8.99 6.47
C ALA A 193 14.57 -8.05 5.57
N GLY A 194 15.17 -6.97 5.09
CA GLY A 194 14.48 -6.00 4.25
C GLY A 194 13.33 -5.35 5.03
N ALA A 195 12.10 -5.45 4.51
CA ALA A 195 10.89 -4.97 5.18
C ALA A 195 10.32 -5.95 6.22
N TYR A 196 10.76 -7.21 6.24
CA TYR A 196 10.26 -8.20 7.19
C TYR A 196 10.97 -8.03 8.54
N VAL A 197 10.22 -7.71 9.59
CA VAL A 197 10.73 -7.45 10.93
C VAL A 197 9.97 -8.28 11.96
N GLU A 198 10.70 -8.93 12.88
CA GLU A 198 10.15 -9.54 14.08
C GLU A 198 10.71 -8.84 15.33
N LEU A 199 9.84 -8.23 16.14
CA LEU A 199 10.17 -7.66 17.43
C LEU A 199 9.42 -8.41 18.53
N ARG A 200 10.14 -8.95 19.51
CA ARG A 200 9.54 -9.67 20.63
C ARG A 200 10.17 -9.29 21.95
N GLY A 201 9.33 -9.13 22.97
CA GLY A 201 9.75 -8.82 24.33
C GLY A 201 9.31 -9.88 25.33
N LYS A 202 10.14 -10.05 26.34
CA LYS A 202 9.75 -10.66 27.61
C LYS A 202 10.20 -9.76 28.75
N VAL A 203 9.47 -9.81 29.85
CA VAL A 203 9.78 -9.06 31.08
C VAL A 203 9.81 -10.02 32.26
N VAL A 204 10.78 -9.85 33.14
CA VAL A 204 10.79 -10.47 34.48
C VAL A 204 10.26 -9.43 35.45
N GLY A 205 9.23 -9.78 36.21
CA GLY A 205 8.64 -8.91 37.24
C GLY A 205 9.38 -8.92 38.57
N LEU A 206 8.83 -8.22 39.56
CA LEU A 206 9.28 -8.30 40.96
C LEU A 206 8.99 -9.67 41.58
N ASP A 207 8.00 -10.38 41.06
CA ASP A 207 7.64 -11.75 41.43
C ASP A 207 8.62 -12.81 40.89
N GLY A 208 9.58 -12.40 40.05
CA GLY A 208 10.54 -13.28 39.38
C GLY A 208 9.95 -14.07 38.20
N GLN A 209 8.69 -13.84 37.84
CA GLN A 209 8.04 -14.53 36.74
C GLN A 209 8.38 -13.89 35.39
N LEU A 210 8.71 -14.74 34.42
CA LEU A 210 8.93 -14.32 33.03
C LEU A 210 7.59 -14.26 32.29
N ARG A 211 7.21 -13.07 31.83
CA ARG A 211 5.96 -12.82 31.10
C ARG A 211 6.25 -12.32 29.70
N ASP A 212 5.35 -12.61 28.77
CA ASP A 212 5.36 -11.97 27.46
C ASP A 212 5.01 -10.49 27.61
N TRP A 213 5.74 -9.65 26.88
CA TRP A 213 5.53 -8.22 26.87
C TRP A 213 5.75 -7.72 25.45
N ALA A 214 4.81 -6.94 24.93
CA ALA A 214 4.96 -6.30 23.62
C ALA A 214 5.81 -5.03 23.79
N PRO A 215 7.06 -4.99 23.29
CA PRO A 215 7.84 -3.77 23.31
C PRO A 215 7.17 -2.72 22.39
N PRO A 216 7.41 -1.42 22.65
CA PRO A 216 6.95 -0.36 21.75
C PRO A 216 7.44 -0.59 20.32
N ALA A 217 6.59 -0.37 19.32
CA ALA A 217 6.94 -0.56 17.91
C ALA A 217 8.12 0.33 17.48
N GLU A 218 8.23 1.51 18.08
CA GLU A 218 9.28 2.50 17.88
C GLU A 218 10.69 1.94 18.19
N VAL A 219 10.78 0.88 19.00
CA VAL A 219 12.04 0.18 19.28
C VAL A 219 12.60 -0.49 18.01
N ALA A 220 11.72 -1.00 17.14
CA ALA A 220 12.15 -1.60 15.87
C ALA A 220 12.83 -0.56 14.96
N ASP A 221 12.34 0.69 14.97
CA ASP A 221 12.94 1.78 14.18
C ASP A 221 14.35 2.13 14.67
N GLU A 222 14.54 2.21 15.99
CA GLU A 222 15.86 2.46 16.59
C GLU A 222 16.85 1.31 16.28
N PHE A 223 16.39 0.05 16.32
CA PHE A 223 17.19 -1.08 15.87
C PHE A 223 17.51 -1.00 14.37
N ALA A 224 16.54 -0.61 13.52
CA ALA A 224 16.77 -0.48 12.09
C ALA A 224 17.81 0.61 11.77
N VAL A 225 17.80 1.72 12.50
CA VAL A 225 18.85 2.76 12.42
C VAL A 225 20.19 2.17 12.85
N LEU A 226 20.30 1.59 14.04
CA LEU A 226 21.55 0.99 14.52
C LEU A 226 22.09 -0.05 13.53
N ARG A 227 21.20 -0.90 12.99
CA ARG A 227 21.53 -1.92 12.00
C ARG A 227 22.14 -1.32 10.74
N ALA A 228 21.49 -0.30 10.17
CA ALA A 228 21.99 0.36 8.96
C ALA A 228 23.33 1.05 9.23
N ARG A 229 23.48 1.72 10.38
CA ARG A 229 24.70 2.40 10.79
C ARG A 229 25.85 1.45 11.14
N MET A 230 25.57 0.19 11.44
CA MET A 230 26.56 -0.88 11.65
C MET A 230 26.82 -1.74 10.40
N ALA A 231 26.16 -1.43 9.27
CA ALA A 231 26.31 -2.22 8.06
C ALA A 231 27.74 -2.14 7.52
N HIS A 232 28.35 -3.30 7.27
CA HIS A 232 29.67 -3.37 6.66
C HIS A 232 29.52 -3.46 5.13
N PRO A 233 30.25 -2.68 4.32
CA PRO A 233 30.08 -2.66 2.86
C PRO A 233 30.21 -4.02 2.18
N GLU A 234 31.10 -4.88 2.67
CA GLU A 234 31.31 -6.20 2.07
C GLU A 234 30.49 -7.35 2.69
N ARG A 235 30.03 -7.17 3.94
CA ARG A 235 29.40 -8.25 4.74
C ARG A 235 27.91 -8.01 5.02
N GLY A 236 27.44 -6.79 4.78
CA GLY A 236 26.12 -6.35 5.21
C GLY A 236 26.02 -6.16 6.73
N PRO A 237 24.81 -5.87 7.22
CA PRO A 237 24.52 -5.75 8.65
C PRO A 237 24.25 -7.13 9.28
N TRP A 238 24.17 -7.13 10.62
CA TRP A 238 23.61 -8.26 11.36
C TRP A 238 22.11 -8.48 11.02
N SER A 239 21.63 -9.71 11.17
CA SER A 239 20.24 -10.11 10.86
C SER A 239 19.35 -10.17 12.10
N GLY A 240 19.95 -10.27 13.29
CA GLY A 240 19.23 -10.22 14.56
C GLY A 240 20.03 -9.52 15.65
N ALA A 241 19.32 -9.00 16.65
CA ALA A 241 19.87 -8.42 17.86
C ALA A 241 19.07 -8.87 19.08
N GLN A 242 19.74 -9.14 20.19
CA GLN A 242 19.10 -9.41 21.47
C GLN A 242 19.64 -8.42 22.50
N VAL A 243 18.73 -7.66 23.11
CA VAL A 243 19.02 -6.73 24.20
C VAL A 243 18.45 -7.31 25.49
N ILE A 244 19.29 -7.36 26.52
CA ILE A 244 18.87 -7.64 27.89
C ILE A 244 19.15 -6.40 28.72
N VAL A 245 18.12 -5.84 29.34
CA VAL A 245 18.24 -4.69 30.25
C VAL A 245 17.89 -5.16 31.65
N GLU A 246 18.85 -5.11 32.56
CA GLU A 246 18.64 -5.41 33.97
C GLU A 246 18.52 -4.12 34.77
N TYR A 247 17.60 -4.13 35.73
CA TYR A 247 17.47 -3.04 36.69
C TYR A 247 18.77 -2.88 37.51
N PRO A 248 19.25 -1.66 37.76
CA PRO A 248 18.63 -0.39 37.38
C PRO A 248 18.89 0.05 35.93
N LEU A 249 20.07 -0.23 35.35
CA LEU A 249 20.35 0.03 33.92
C LEU A 249 21.62 -0.67 33.46
N ARG A 250 21.66 -2.00 33.56
CA ARG A 250 22.73 -2.80 32.96
C ARG A 250 22.21 -3.41 31.67
N ALA A 251 22.52 -2.77 30.55
CA ALA A 251 22.17 -3.26 29.23
C ALA A 251 23.31 -4.07 28.64
N SER A 252 22.98 -5.22 28.05
CA SER A 252 23.89 -5.96 27.16
C SER A 252 23.18 -6.25 25.86
N THR A 253 23.92 -6.14 24.76
CA THR A 253 23.40 -6.38 23.40
C THR A 253 24.28 -7.40 22.70
N SER A 254 23.66 -8.42 22.13
CA SER A 254 24.32 -9.37 21.23
C SER A 254 23.73 -9.26 19.82
N TYR A 255 24.55 -9.55 18.82
CA TYR A 255 24.17 -9.47 17.41
C TYR A 255 24.38 -10.82 16.73
N ALA A 256 23.42 -11.23 15.91
CA ALA A 256 23.46 -12.44 15.11
C ALA A 256 23.65 -12.08 13.64
N TYR A 257 24.78 -12.48 13.05
CA TYR A 257 25.08 -12.26 11.63
C TYR A 257 24.62 -13.43 10.76
N ASP A 258 24.87 -14.65 11.22
CA ASP A 258 24.55 -15.86 10.47
C ASP A 258 23.10 -16.29 10.70
N ASP A 259 22.76 -16.87 11.86
CA ASP A 259 21.40 -17.33 12.16
C ASP A 259 20.73 -16.45 13.23
N PRO A 260 19.73 -15.62 12.86
CA PRO A 260 18.99 -14.81 13.82
C PRO A 260 17.95 -15.63 14.61
N GLY A 261 17.73 -16.92 14.29
CA GLY A 261 16.75 -17.78 14.95
C GLY A 261 15.32 -17.35 14.64
N TRP A 262 14.97 -17.26 13.35
CA TRP A 262 13.63 -16.91 12.86
C TRP A 262 12.56 -17.83 13.45
N GLN A 263 11.41 -17.27 13.83
CA GLN A 263 10.25 -18.11 14.14
C GLN A 263 9.50 -18.51 12.87
N ASN A 264 9.28 -17.53 12.01
CA ASN A 264 8.80 -17.76 10.66
C ASN A 264 9.90 -17.28 9.70
N PRO A 265 10.34 -18.13 8.76
CA PRO A 265 11.30 -17.70 7.75
C PRO A 265 10.74 -16.51 6.95
N PRO A 266 11.57 -15.49 6.68
CA PRO A 266 11.12 -14.35 5.87
C PRO A 266 10.78 -14.81 4.45
N PRO A 267 9.80 -14.18 3.78
CA PRO A 267 9.48 -14.50 2.40
C PRO A 267 10.59 -14.04 1.46
N ARG A 268 10.75 -14.71 0.31
CA ARG A 268 11.81 -14.40 -0.67
C ARG A 268 11.89 -12.92 -1.06
N PRO A 269 10.78 -12.19 -1.33
CA PRO A 269 10.86 -10.77 -1.65
C PRO A 269 11.53 -9.92 -0.56
N ALA A 270 11.36 -10.26 0.72
CA ALA A 270 12.00 -9.56 1.83
C ALA A 270 13.53 -9.78 1.84
N VAL A 271 13.99 -10.98 1.46
CA VAL A 271 15.43 -11.29 1.31
C VAL A 271 16.03 -10.56 0.09
N LEU A 272 15.31 -10.47 -1.03
CA LEU A 272 15.80 -9.74 -2.20
C LEU A 272 15.92 -8.23 -1.91
N ASP A 273 14.94 -7.69 -1.21
CA ASP A 273 14.95 -6.31 -0.74
C ASP A 273 16.11 -6.07 0.26
N GLU A 274 16.35 -6.98 1.20
CA GLU A 274 17.51 -6.97 2.11
C GLU A 274 18.86 -6.90 1.37
N LEU A 275 19.03 -7.73 0.34
CA LEU A 275 20.25 -7.76 -0.47
C LEU A 275 20.41 -6.51 -1.35
N THR A 276 19.31 -5.81 -1.63
CA THR A 276 19.31 -4.55 -2.37
C THR A 276 19.69 -3.38 -1.49
N ARG A 277 19.09 -3.31 -0.29
CA ARG A 277 19.41 -2.27 0.70
C ARG A 277 20.82 -2.41 1.26
N PHE A 278 21.26 -3.65 1.45
CA PHE A 278 22.57 -3.98 1.99
C PHE A 278 23.31 -4.96 1.07
N PRO A 279 23.86 -4.44 -0.06
CA PRO A 279 24.71 -5.21 -0.95
C PRO A 279 25.91 -5.80 -0.20
N ARG A 280 26.27 -7.04 -0.50
CA ARG A 280 27.37 -7.76 0.13
C ARG A 280 27.97 -8.78 -0.83
N LYS A 281 29.19 -9.25 -0.57
CA LYS A 281 29.83 -10.30 -1.38
C LYS A 281 29.01 -11.59 -1.32
N PRO A 282 28.92 -12.39 -2.39
CA PRO A 282 28.18 -13.65 -2.39
C PRO A 282 28.54 -14.57 -1.22
N ASP A 283 29.82 -14.69 -0.88
CA ASP A 283 30.31 -15.50 0.25
C ASP A 283 29.87 -14.98 1.62
N ALA A 284 29.59 -13.69 1.73
CA ALA A 284 29.14 -13.04 2.97
C ALA A 284 27.61 -13.06 3.15
N VAL A 285 26.85 -13.62 2.20
CA VAL A 285 25.41 -13.81 2.38
C VAL A 285 25.17 -14.95 3.38
N PRO A 286 24.36 -14.77 4.44
CA PRO A 286 24.08 -15.84 5.40
C PRO A 286 23.44 -17.09 4.76
N GLY A 287 23.72 -18.27 5.33
CA GLY A 287 23.23 -19.55 4.81
C GLY A 287 21.70 -19.64 4.69
N TRP A 288 20.95 -19.05 5.63
CA TRP A 288 19.49 -19.04 5.57
C TRP A 288 18.95 -18.19 4.41
N MET A 289 19.64 -17.10 4.02
CA MET A 289 19.26 -16.32 2.84
C MET A 289 19.49 -17.13 1.57
N ARG A 290 20.61 -17.88 1.49
CA ARG A 290 20.87 -18.81 0.37
C ARG A 290 19.84 -19.94 0.30
N GLY A 291 19.34 -20.41 1.44
CA GLY A 291 18.24 -21.39 1.47
C GLY A 291 16.94 -20.85 0.86
N ILE A 292 16.69 -19.54 0.95
CA ILE A 292 15.49 -18.88 0.39
C ILE A 292 15.71 -18.45 -1.08
N VAL A 293 16.95 -18.13 -1.44
CA VAL A 293 17.40 -17.76 -2.79
C VAL A 293 18.51 -18.73 -3.24
N PRO A 294 18.15 -19.93 -3.75
CA PRO A 294 19.12 -20.99 -4.04
C PRO A 294 20.13 -20.61 -5.13
N ASP A 295 19.70 -19.93 -6.19
CA ASP A 295 20.54 -19.48 -7.31
C ASP A 295 21.11 -18.07 -7.11
N LEU A 296 21.54 -17.77 -5.87
CA LEU A 296 21.91 -16.42 -5.43
C LEU A 296 22.85 -15.68 -6.39
N GLU A 297 23.92 -16.33 -6.87
CA GLU A 297 24.90 -15.67 -7.75
C GLU A 297 24.28 -15.20 -9.07
N GLN A 298 23.44 -16.04 -9.68
CA GLN A 298 22.73 -15.70 -10.91
C GLN A 298 21.72 -14.59 -10.66
N VAL A 299 21.00 -14.65 -9.54
CA VAL A 299 20.05 -13.60 -9.13
C VAL A 299 20.77 -12.27 -8.91
N LEU A 300 21.90 -12.24 -8.19
CA LEU A 300 22.70 -11.03 -7.97
C LEU A 300 23.28 -10.49 -9.29
N ALA A 301 23.73 -11.37 -10.19
CA ALA A 301 24.20 -10.99 -11.52
C ALA A 301 23.07 -10.40 -12.39
N ALA A 302 21.84 -10.91 -12.28
CA ALA A 302 20.68 -10.35 -12.97
C ALA A 302 20.32 -8.97 -12.40
N ARG A 303 20.26 -8.84 -11.06
CA ARG A 303 19.94 -7.58 -10.37
C ARG A 303 20.98 -6.49 -10.58
N SER A 304 22.25 -6.82 -10.86
CA SER A 304 23.27 -5.81 -11.17
C SER A 304 23.15 -5.26 -12.60
N ARG A 305 22.45 -5.97 -13.49
CA ARG A 305 22.26 -5.58 -14.90
C ARG A 305 20.93 -4.87 -15.16
N VAL A 306 19.97 -4.99 -14.25
CA VAL A 306 18.61 -4.44 -14.40
C VAL A 306 18.30 -3.50 -13.25
N ARG A 307 17.83 -2.29 -13.55
CA ARG A 307 17.45 -1.27 -12.55
C ARG A 307 15.98 -1.45 -12.16
N SER A 308 15.64 -1.30 -10.89
CA SER A 308 14.24 -1.33 -10.43
C SER A 308 13.79 0.07 -10.04
N ALA A 309 12.65 0.51 -10.58
CA ALA A 309 12.09 1.82 -10.30
C ALA A 309 11.32 1.84 -8.97
N ARG A 310 11.58 2.86 -8.17
CA ARG A 310 10.96 3.14 -6.88
C ARG A 310 9.68 3.95 -7.08
N VAL A 311 8.59 3.45 -6.48
CA VAL A 311 7.28 4.12 -6.48
C VAL A 311 7.34 5.44 -5.69
N PHE A 312 8.04 5.46 -4.55
CA PHE A 312 8.21 6.62 -3.69
C PHE A 312 9.64 6.67 -3.12
N ASP A 313 10.06 7.83 -2.61
CA ASP A 313 11.45 8.03 -2.16
C ASP A 313 11.65 7.62 -0.70
N ARG A 314 10.62 7.82 0.12
CA ARG A 314 10.61 7.42 1.53
C ARG A 314 9.18 7.12 2.00
N ARG A 315 9.06 6.43 3.13
CA ARG A 315 7.83 6.34 3.92
C ARG A 315 7.99 7.16 5.19
N GLU A 316 6.91 7.80 5.60
CA GLU A 316 6.82 8.38 6.93
C GLU A 316 6.49 7.30 7.97
N PRO A 317 6.75 7.53 9.27
CA PRO A 317 6.49 6.53 10.31
C PRO A 317 5.01 6.15 10.46
N ASP A 318 4.09 6.98 9.98
CA ASP A 318 2.65 6.68 9.87
C ASP A 318 2.31 5.78 8.65
N GLY A 319 3.31 5.40 7.86
CA GLY A 319 3.19 4.56 6.67
C GLY A 319 3.00 5.34 5.36
N ARG A 320 2.80 6.67 5.42
CA ARG A 320 2.48 7.50 4.25
C ARG A 320 3.65 7.56 3.27
N PRO A 321 3.44 7.31 1.96
CA PRO A 321 4.49 7.45 0.95
C PRO A 321 4.81 8.94 0.71
N VAL A 322 6.09 9.26 0.56
CA VAL A 322 6.54 10.61 0.20
C VAL A 322 7.36 10.55 -1.08
N VAL A 323 7.04 11.46 -2.00
CA VAL A 323 7.72 11.65 -3.27
C VAL A 323 8.26 13.08 -3.30
N ASP A 324 9.58 13.20 -3.43
CA ASP A 324 10.28 14.48 -3.50
C ASP A 324 11.15 14.48 -4.75
N ARG A 325 10.48 14.65 -5.91
CA ARG A 325 11.07 14.57 -7.24
C ARG A 325 10.59 15.72 -8.10
N PRO A 326 11.39 16.21 -9.05
CA PRO A 326 10.94 17.19 -10.02
C PRO A 326 9.75 16.64 -10.83
N PRO A 327 8.72 17.46 -11.11
CA PRO A 327 7.58 17.03 -11.91
C PRO A 327 8.00 16.74 -13.36
N VAL A 328 7.32 15.79 -14.00
CA VAL A 328 7.47 15.58 -15.44
C VAL A 328 6.83 16.76 -16.18
N PRO A 329 7.50 17.37 -17.18
CA PRO A 329 6.90 18.42 -18.00
C PRO A 329 5.56 17.99 -18.59
N ALA A 330 4.53 18.85 -18.52
CA ALA A 330 3.15 18.50 -18.85
C ALA A 330 2.97 18.02 -20.30
N ASP A 331 3.77 18.53 -21.24
CA ASP A 331 3.82 18.12 -22.64
C ASP A 331 4.38 16.70 -22.84
N GLN A 332 5.19 16.22 -21.90
CA GLN A 332 5.82 14.89 -21.97
C GLN A 332 5.02 13.81 -21.25
N VAL A 333 4.09 14.17 -20.34
CA VAL A 333 3.30 13.21 -19.55
C VAL A 333 2.59 12.16 -20.42
N PRO A 334 1.88 12.51 -21.51
CA PRO A 334 1.21 11.50 -22.35
C PRO A 334 2.18 10.51 -22.99
N ALA A 335 3.37 10.97 -23.41
CA ALA A 335 4.38 10.14 -24.04
C ALA A 335 5.07 9.21 -23.02
N VAL A 336 5.33 9.71 -21.80
CA VAL A 336 5.87 8.91 -20.70
C VAL A 336 4.87 7.84 -20.25
N LEU A 337 3.58 8.19 -20.10
CA LEU A 337 2.53 7.22 -19.78
C LEU A 337 2.47 6.12 -20.83
N ARG A 338 2.44 6.48 -22.12
CA ARG A 338 2.41 5.49 -23.21
C ARG A 338 3.63 4.56 -23.18
N TYR A 339 4.82 5.08 -22.89
CA TYR A 339 6.02 4.25 -22.72
C TYR A 339 5.84 3.26 -21.57
N LEU A 340 5.47 3.76 -20.39
CA LEU A 340 5.38 2.97 -19.17
C LEU A 340 4.28 1.90 -19.23
N THR A 341 3.15 2.17 -19.90
CA THR A 341 2.03 1.23 -20.05
C THR A 341 2.18 0.29 -21.26
N GLY A 342 2.96 0.70 -22.28
CA GLY A 342 3.13 -0.06 -23.53
C GLY A 342 4.36 -0.98 -23.54
N ALA A 343 5.20 -0.94 -22.51
CA ALA A 343 6.38 -1.80 -22.39
C ALA A 343 6.02 -3.27 -22.14
N HIS A 344 7.01 -4.16 -22.22
CA HIS A 344 6.82 -5.59 -22.04
C HIS A 344 6.28 -5.89 -20.63
N VAL A 345 5.15 -6.59 -20.54
CA VAL A 345 4.59 -7.05 -19.27
C VAL A 345 5.43 -8.21 -18.76
N LEU A 346 6.21 -7.97 -17.71
CA LEU A 346 7.09 -8.96 -17.11
C LEU A 346 6.33 -9.95 -16.23
N LEU A 347 5.36 -9.44 -15.47
CA LEU A 347 4.53 -10.23 -14.57
C LEU A 347 3.16 -9.57 -14.45
N GLY A 348 2.11 -10.25 -14.89
CA GLY A 348 0.73 -9.81 -14.69
C GLY A 348 0.25 -10.15 -13.28
N GLY A 349 -0.22 -9.17 -12.53
CA GLY A 349 -0.88 -9.42 -11.24
C GLY A 349 -2.37 -9.69 -11.42
N ARG A 350 -2.95 -10.46 -10.50
CA ARG A 350 -4.40 -10.69 -10.44
C ARG A 350 -5.02 -9.63 -9.53
N GLY A 351 -5.84 -8.75 -10.09
CA GLY A 351 -6.62 -7.77 -9.34
C GLY A 351 -5.93 -6.42 -9.13
N HIS A 352 -6.41 -5.67 -8.14
CA HIS A 352 -5.94 -4.33 -7.82
C HIS A 352 -5.49 -4.23 -6.37
N ASP A 353 -4.39 -3.52 -6.14
CA ASP A 353 -3.85 -3.17 -4.84
C ASP A 353 -4.52 -1.88 -4.30
N PRO A 354 -4.50 -1.66 -2.97
CA PRO A 354 -4.92 -0.40 -2.37
C PRO A 354 -4.06 0.78 -2.84
N ASP A 355 -4.70 1.94 -3.02
CA ASP A 355 -4.01 3.19 -3.35
C ASP A 355 -3.24 3.70 -2.12
N LEU A 356 -1.91 3.77 -2.21
CA LEU A 356 -1.08 4.19 -1.08
C LEU A 356 -1.20 5.69 -0.75
N PHE A 357 -1.71 6.51 -1.66
CA PHE A 357 -1.94 7.94 -1.43
C PHE A 357 -3.36 8.24 -0.94
N VAL A 358 -4.29 7.32 -1.18
CA VAL A 358 -5.68 7.39 -0.70
C VAL A 358 -6.11 6.02 -0.15
N PRO A 359 -5.52 5.56 0.99
CA PRO A 359 -5.67 4.18 1.46
C PRO A 359 -7.10 3.77 1.83
N ASP A 360 -7.98 4.74 2.09
CA ASP A 360 -9.40 4.48 2.39
C ASP A 360 -10.27 4.26 1.14
N SER A 361 -9.73 4.39 -0.08
CA SER A 361 -10.47 4.12 -1.31
C SER A 361 -10.53 2.62 -1.66
N ALA A 362 -11.49 2.24 -2.49
CA ALA A 362 -11.53 0.89 -3.05
C ALA A 362 -10.21 0.58 -3.81
N PRO A 363 -9.69 -0.66 -3.75
CA PRO A 363 -8.47 -1.04 -4.46
C PRO A 363 -8.63 -0.86 -5.98
N ASP A 364 -7.77 -0.04 -6.58
CA ASP A 364 -7.80 0.29 -8.00
C ASP A 364 -6.40 0.38 -8.65
N VAL A 365 -5.32 0.13 -7.89
CA VAL A 365 -3.96 0.17 -8.40
C VAL A 365 -3.64 -1.16 -9.11
N PRO A 366 -3.31 -1.18 -10.41
CA PRO A 366 -3.06 -2.44 -11.11
C PRO A 366 -1.90 -3.21 -10.50
N ALA A 367 -2.12 -4.49 -10.19
CA ALA A 367 -1.07 -5.39 -9.77
C ALA A 367 -0.29 -5.87 -11.02
N GLY A 368 1.03 -5.66 -11.05
CA GLY A 368 1.88 -6.16 -12.12
C GLY A 368 3.19 -5.40 -12.28
N PHE A 369 4.07 -5.93 -13.11
CA PHE A 369 5.39 -5.36 -13.41
C PHE A 369 5.64 -5.32 -14.92
N HIS A 370 6.30 -4.25 -15.36
CA HIS A 370 6.73 -4.03 -16.73
C HIS A 370 8.24 -3.95 -16.79
N THR A 371 8.80 -4.16 -17.98
CA THR A 371 10.22 -4.00 -18.26
C THR A 371 10.46 -3.50 -19.69
N ASP A 372 11.56 -2.77 -19.88
CA ASP A 372 12.13 -2.48 -21.20
C ASP A 372 13.48 -3.21 -21.43
N GLY A 373 13.79 -4.18 -20.57
CA GLY A 373 15.05 -4.92 -20.58
C GLY A 373 16.18 -4.27 -19.78
N THR A 374 16.09 -2.98 -19.47
CA THR A 374 17.05 -2.26 -18.60
C THR A 374 16.43 -1.86 -17.27
N TRP A 375 15.16 -1.45 -17.28
CA TRP A 375 14.40 -1.06 -16.11
C TRP A 375 13.23 -2.00 -15.87
N ILE A 376 12.91 -2.24 -14.60
CA ILE A 376 11.68 -2.89 -14.14
C ILE A 376 10.90 -1.86 -13.32
N TRP A 377 9.60 -1.76 -13.57
CA TRP A 377 8.72 -0.91 -12.78
C TRP A 377 7.37 -1.58 -12.52
N PRO A 378 6.76 -1.34 -11.33
CA PRO A 378 5.40 -1.80 -11.08
C PRO A 378 4.39 -0.97 -11.88
N ALA A 379 3.26 -1.58 -12.23
CA ALA A 379 2.15 -0.92 -12.92
C ALA A 379 1.51 0.22 -12.11
N SER A 380 1.81 0.29 -10.80
CA SER A 380 1.46 1.41 -9.95
C SER A 380 2.14 2.73 -10.34
N ILE A 381 3.33 2.71 -10.97
CA ILE A 381 4.01 3.95 -11.41
C ILE A 381 3.20 4.69 -12.48
N PRO A 382 2.85 4.08 -13.63
CA PRO A 382 2.00 4.77 -14.61
C PRO A 382 0.61 5.12 -14.04
N HIS A 383 0.04 4.27 -13.18
CA HIS A 383 -1.23 4.57 -12.51
C HIS A 383 -1.15 5.84 -11.64
N TYR A 384 -0.14 5.96 -10.76
CA TYR A 384 0.01 7.14 -9.90
C TYR A 384 0.41 8.40 -10.67
N LEU A 385 1.18 8.28 -11.75
CA LEU A 385 1.44 9.40 -12.65
C LEU A 385 0.13 9.91 -13.29
N ALA A 386 -0.73 9.00 -13.76
CA ALA A 386 -1.99 9.36 -14.39
C ALA A 386 -3.03 9.92 -13.40
N LYS A 387 -3.17 9.28 -12.24
CA LYS A 387 -4.21 9.59 -11.24
C LYS A 387 -3.84 10.75 -10.32
N HIS A 388 -2.60 10.76 -9.82
CA HIS A 388 -2.14 11.69 -8.79
C HIS A 388 -1.07 12.67 -9.28
N GLY A 389 -0.63 12.57 -10.55
CA GLY A 389 0.47 13.37 -11.06
C GLY A 389 1.81 13.06 -10.40
N VAL A 390 1.94 11.89 -9.75
CA VAL A 390 3.17 11.51 -9.04
C VAL A 390 4.29 11.23 -10.05
N PRO A 391 5.41 11.97 -10.02
CA PRO A 391 6.48 11.80 -10.98
C PRO A 391 7.25 10.47 -10.77
N PRO A 392 7.54 9.71 -11.85
CA PRO A 392 8.51 8.63 -11.81
C PRO A 392 9.91 9.11 -11.42
N GLU A 393 10.84 8.18 -11.17
CA GLU A 393 12.22 8.56 -10.87
C GLU A 393 12.85 9.38 -12.01
N PRO A 394 13.61 10.47 -11.70
CA PRO A 394 14.22 11.30 -12.73
C PRO A 394 15.11 10.53 -13.71
N ASP A 395 15.91 9.58 -13.21
CA ASP A 395 16.73 8.70 -14.03
C ASP A 395 15.90 7.85 -15.00
N LEU A 396 14.71 7.40 -14.59
CA LEU A 396 13.81 6.65 -15.46
C LEU A 396 13.19 7.56 -16.53
N VAL A 397 12.80 8.79 -16.16
CA VAL A 397 12.28 9.77 -17.12
C VAL A 397 13.33 10.15 -18.16
N GLU A 398 14.59 10.33 -17.74
CA GLU A 398 15.70 10.59 -18.66
C GLU A 398 15.98 9.40 -19.57
N HIS A 399 15.92 8.18 -19.04
CA HIS A 399 16.03 6.95 -19.84
C HIS A 399 14.93 6.85 -20.90
N ILE A 400 13.67 7.14 -20.53
CA ILE A 400 12.54 7.17 -21.47
C ILE A 400 12.75 8.23 -22.57
N ARG A 401 13.28 9.39 -22.21
CA ARG A 401 13.61 10.46 -23.16
C ARG A 401 14.70 10.02 -24.13
N ALA A 402 15.76 9.38 -23.63
CA ALA A 402 16.84 8.83 -24.45
C ALA A 402 16.35 7.73 -25.41
N ALA A 403 15.33 6.95 -25.01
CA ALA A 403 14.66 5.96 -25.85
C ALA A 403 13.62 6.57 -26.82
N GLY A 404 13.48 7.90 -26.88
CA GLY A 404 12.52 8.56 -27.78
C GLY A 404 11.06 8.26 -27.45
N PHE A 405 10.74 8.01 -26.18
CA PHE A 405 9.38 7.70 -25.69
C PHE A 405 8.72 6.48 -26.36
N THR A 406 9.52 5.56 -26.91
CA THR A 406 9.04 4.29 -27.46
C THR A 406 9.82 3.15 -26.79
N PRO A 407 9.15 2.21 -26.11
CA PRO A 407 9.85 1.13 -25.44
C PRO A 407 10.54 0.21 -26.47
N PRO A 408 11.80 -0.20 -26.24
CA PRO A 408 12.47 -1.16 -27.09
C PRO A 408 11.78 -2.54 -27.02
N ALA A 409 11.95 -3.34 -28.08
CA ALA A 409 11.54 -4.73 -28.05
C ALA A 409 12.43 -5.51 -27.04
N VAL A 410 11.79 -6.27 -26.15
CA VAL A 410 12.46 -7.09 -25.14
C VAL A 410 12.49 -8.53 -25.64
N ASP A 411 13.69 -9.07 -25.86
CA ASP A 411 13.84 -10.48 -26.22
C ASP A 411 13.66 -11.42 -25.01
N GLY A 412 13.52 -12.71 -25.28
CA GLY A 412 13.28 -13.70 -24.22
C GLY A 412 14.40 -13.78 -23.18
N GLN A 413 15.64 -13.45 -23.55
CA GLN A 413 16.78 -13.47 -22.63
C GLN A 413 16.73 -12.27 -21.68
N ALA A 414 16.43 -11.07 -22.19
CA ALA A 414 16.24 -9.86 -21.41
C ALA A 414 15.02 -9.98 -20.49
N ALA A 415 13.92 -10.57 -20.96
CA ALA A 415 12.74 -10.86 -20.14
C ALA A 415 13.05 -11.85 -19.01
N ALA A 416 13.75 -12.96 -19.31
CA ALA A 416 14.17 -13.94 -18.29
C ALA A 416 15.12 -13.33 -17.25
N LEU A 417 16.05 -12.47 -17.69
CA LEU A 417 16.97 -11.74 -16.81
C LEU A 417 16.18 -10.80 -15.88
N ALA A 418 15.23 -10.03 -16.42
CA ALA A 418 14.40 -9.13 -15.65
C ALA A 418 13.49 -9.89 -14.66
N TYR A 419 12.94 -11.04 -15.07
CA TYR A 419 12.12 -11.90 -14.20
C TYR A 419 12.96 -12.42 -13.04
N THR A 420 14.13 -12.98 -13.34
CA THR A 420 15.09 -13.46 -12.34
C THR A 420 15.49 -12.36 -11.37
N ALA A 421 15.75 -11.15 -11.89
CA ALA A 421 16.06 -10.00 -11.06
C ALA A 421 14.90 -9.65 -10.12
N LEU A 422 13.66 -9.66 -10.59
CA LEU A 422 12.47 -9.30 -9.81
C LEU A 422 12.11 -10.36 -8.75
N THR A 423 12.00 -11.62 -9.15
CA THR A 423 11.41 -12.70 -8.34
C THR A 423 12.45 -13.50 -7.56
N GLY A 424 13.72 -13.43 -7.96
CA GLY A 424 14.79 -14.29 -7.45
C GLY A 424 14.69 -15.74 -7.92
N GLU A 425 13.82 -16.03 -8.90
CA GLU A 425 13.69 -17.34 -9.53
C GLU A 425 14.43 -17.35 -10.86
N VAL A 426 15.39 -18.27 -11.00
CA VAL A 426 16.07 -18.45 -12.27
C VAL A 426 15.15 -19.22 -13.21
N VAL A 427 14.74 -18.54 -14.28
CA VAL A 427 14.04 -19.16 -15.39
C VAL A 427 15.03 -19.30 -16.53
N SER A 428 15.24 -20.52 -17.01
CA SER A 428 15.94 -20.71 -18.28
C SER A 428 15.09 -20.07 -19.37
N ALA A 429 15.64 -19.08 -20.09
CA ALA A 429 14.95 -18.53 -21.25
C ALA A 429 14.53 -19.72 -22.13
N PRO A 430 13.23 -19.90 -22.44
CA PRO A 430 12.83 -20.98 -23.32
C PRO A 430 13.64 -20.82 -24.61
N ALA A 431 14.27 -21.92 -25.05
CA ALA A 431 15.02 -21.94 -26.30
C ALA A 431 14.10 -21.41 -27.40
N ALA A 432 14.46 -20.26 -27.97
CA ALA A 432 13.77 -19.52 -29.03
C ALA A 432 12.61 -20.28 -29.71
N ALA A 433 11.48 -20.33 -29.03
CA ALA A 433 10.19 -20.54 -29.62
C ALA A 433 9.41 -19.33 -29.12
N VAL A 434 9.21 -18.36 -30.02
CA VAL A 434 8.15 -17.39 -29.84
C VAL A 434 6.90 -18.23 -29.61
N ASP A 435 6.37 -18.24 -28.39
CA ASP A 435 5.13 -18.94 -28.12
C ASP A 435 4.03 -18.10 -28.77
N ASP A 436 3.84 -18.30 -30.07
CA ASP A 436 2.80 -17.67 -30.89
C ASP A 436 1.44 -17.84 -30.20
N ASP A 437 1.28 -18.97 -29.49
CA ASP A 437 0.14 -19.29 -28.65
C ASP A 437 -0.07 -18.25 -27.53
N SER A 438 0.97 -17.79 -26.82
CA SER A 438 0.84 -16.79 -25.74
C SER A 438 0.46 -15.39 -26.25
N ALA A 439 1.07 -14.94 -27.35
CA ALA A 439 0.72 -13.66 -27.98
C ALA A 439 -0.70 -13.70 -28.58
N GLU A 440 -1.10 -14.85 -29.10
CA GLU A 440 -2.43 -15.07 -29.65
C GLU A 440 -3.50 -15.21 -28.56
N LEU A 441 -3.21 -15.88 -27.43
CA LEU A 441 -4.08 -15.88 -26.25
C LEU A 441 -4.32 -14.46 -25.73
N ALA A 442 -3.29 -13.60 -25.70
CA ALA A 442 -3.44 -12.20 -25.32
C ALA A 442 -4.34 -11.41 -26.29
N ARG A 443 -4.23 -11.66 -27.61
CA ARG A 443 -5.14 -11.08 -28.63
C ARG A 443 -6.58 -11.55 -28.44
N ILE A 444 -6.79 -12.84 -28.16
CA ILE A 444 -8.11 -13.41 -27.88
C ILE A 444 -8.70 -12.81 -26.60
N ALA A 445 -7.92 -12.68 -25.53
CA ALA A 445 -8.32 -12.06 -24.28
C ALA A 445 -8.72 -10.58 -24.47
N LEU A 446 -7.93 -9.82 -25.24
CA LEU A 446 -8.25 -8.43 -25.59
C LEU A 446 -9.56 -8.35 -26.37
N ALA A 447 -9.76 -9.20 -27.39
CA ALA A 447 -10.98 -9.21 -28.19
C ALA A 447 -12.23 -9.60 -27.36
N LEU A 448 -12.10 -10.53 -26.42
CA LEU A 448 -13.18 -10.90 -25.48
C LEU A 448 -13.55 -9.73 -24.56
N SER A 449 -12.54 -9.00 -24.07
CA SER A 449 -12.70 -7.80 -23.24
C SER A 449 -13.39 -6.67 -24.01
N GLU A 450 -12.90 -6.36 -25.22
CA GLU A 450 -13.48 -5.33 -26.09
C GLU A 450 -14.92 -5.67 -26.53
N ALA A 451 -15.24 -6.96 -26.64
CA ALA A 451 -16.60 -7.43 -26.91
C ALA A 451 -17.53 -7.40 -25.68
N GLY A 452 -17.05 -6.96 -24.51
CA GLY A 452 -17.81 -6.85 -23.27
C GLY A 452 -18.21 -8.20 -22.68
N VAL A 453 -17.38 -9.23 -22.87
CA VAL A 453 -17.60 -10.57 -22.32
C VAL A 453 -17.06 -10.63 -20.89
N SER A 454 -17.90 -11.03 -19.93
CA SER A 454 -17.46 -11.21 -18.55
C SER A 454 -16.35 -12.26 -18.46
N PRO A 455 -15.25 -12.01 -17.72
CA PRO A 455 -14.19 -13.00 -17.47
C PRO A 455 -14.66 -14.27 -16.75
N ARG A 456 -15.87 -14.29 -16.19
CA ARG A 456 -16.49 -15.49 -15.60
C ARG A 456 -17.18 -16.40 -16.63
N ALA A 457 -17.42 -15.89 -17.83
CA ALA A 457 -18.13 -16.62 -18.89
C ALA A 457 -17.21 -17.55 -19.68
N TYR A 458 -15.89 -17.35 -19.58
CA TYR A 458 -14.89 -18.11 -20.29
C TYR A 458 -13.65 -18.40 -19.44
N SER A 459 -12.84 -19.36 -19.89
CA SER A 459 -11.49 -19.59 -19.39
C SER A 459 -10.55 -19.79 -20.57
N LEU A 460 -9.36 -19.18 -20.51
CA LEU A 460 -8.28 -19.42 -21.47
C LEU A 460 -7.17 -20.31 -20.88
N ASP A 461 -7.28 -20.63 -19.58
CA ASP A 461 -6.28 -21.33 -18.79
C ASP A 461 -6.67 -22.80 -18.54
N GLY A 462 -7.54 -23.36 -19.38
CA GLY A 462 -8.07 -24.71 -19.21
C GLY A 462 -9.46 -24.77 -18.57
N PRO A 463 -9.92 -25.97 -18.17
CA PRO A 463 -11.32 -26.24 -17.84
C PRO A 463 -11.75 -25.60 -16.52
N VAL A 464 -12.80 -24.77 -16.58
CA VAL A 464 -13.43 -24.10 -15.42
C VAL A 464 -14.94 -24.31 -15.46
N ASP A 465 -15.50 -24.82 -14.37
CA ASP A 465 -16.92 -25.07 -14.22
C ASP A 465 -17.77 -23.81 -14.41
N GLU A 466 -18.94 -24.00 -15.04
CA GLU A 466 -19.91 -22.97 -15.43
C GLU A 466 -19.37 -21.93 -16.45
N SER A 467 -18.30 -22.27 -17.18
CA SER A 467 -17.69 -21.39 -18.19
C SER A 467 -17.42 -22.11 -19.53
N TRP A 468 -17.23 -21.32 -20.59
CA TRP A 468 -16.65 -21.79 -21.85
C TRP A 468 -15.13 -21.78 -21.77
N SER A 469 -14.52 -22.95 -21.67
CA SER A 469 -13.08 -23.11 -21.50
C SER A 469 -12.39 -23.44 -22.81
N LEU A 470 -11.26 -22.79 -23.05
CA LEU A 470 -10.29 -23.12 -24.08
C LEU A 470 -9.13 -23.88 -23.42
N GLU A 471 -8.79 -25.02 -23.99
CA GLU A 471 -7.81 -25.96 -23.42
C GLU A 471 -7.12 -26.79 -24.50
N ARG A 472 -6.07 -27.53 -24.14
CA ARG A 472 -5.35 -28.43 -25.05
C ARG A 472 -5.64 -29.89 -24.72
N VAL A 473 -6.27 -30.62 -25.64
CA VAL A 473 -6.64 -32.04 -25.48
C VAL A 473 -6.08 -32.82 -26.66
N ASP A 474 -5.34 -33.89 -26.40
CA ASP A 474 -4.76 -34.79 -27.42
C ASP A 474 -3.98 -34.06 -28.54
N GLY A 475 -3.29 -32.97 -28.19
CA GLY A 475 -2.50 -32.18 -29.13
C GLY A 475 -3.32 -31.25 -30.04
N GLN A 476 -4.63 -31.10 -29.81
CA GLN A 476 -5.51 -30.14 -30.48
C GLN A 476 -6.05 -29.12 -29.47
N TRP A 477 -6.49 -27.96 -29.97
CA TRP A 477 -7.17 -26.97 -29.16
C TRP A 477 -8.64 -27.31 -29.04
N GLN A 478 -9.19 -27.30 -27.83
CA GLN A 478 -10.59 -27.59 -27.58
C GLN A 478 -11.27 -26.38 -26.95
N VAL A 479 -12.49 -26.10 -27.40
CA VAL A 479 -13.42 -25.19 -26.72
C VAL A 479 -14.63 -25.98 -26.26
N ALA A 480 -14.90 -25.97 -24.96
CA ALA A 480 -16.01 -26.71 -24.35
C ALA A 480 -16.65 -25.92 -23.20
N GLN A 481 -17.94 -26.15 -22.95
CA GLN A 481 -18.60 -25.65 -21.75
C GLN A 481 -18.45 -26.69 -20.62
N TYR A 482 -18.01 -26.28 -19.44
CA TYR A 482 -17.88 -27.18 -18.31
C TYR A 482 -19.03 -27.02 -17.32
N GLU A 483 -19.67 -28.12 -16.91
CA GLU A 483 -20.64 -28.13 -15.82
C GLU A 483 -20.42 -29.37 -14.93
N ARG A 484 -20.19 -29.16 -13.63
CA ARG A 484 -19.91 -30.22 -12.64
C ARG A 484 -18.74 -31.12 -13.04
N GLY A 485 -17.68 -30.52 -13.57
CA GLY A 485 -16.46 -31.17 -14.03
C GLY A 485 -16.60 -31.95 -15.33
N ARG A 486 -17.72 -31.80 -16.06
CA ARG A 486 -17.94 -32.48 -17.35
C ARG A 486 -17.99 -31.48 -18.50
N ALA A 487 -17.27 -31.80 -19.57
CA ALA A 487 -17.27 -31.03 -20.82
C ALA A 487 -18.55 -31.30 -21.64
N PHE A 488 -19.19 -30.23 -22.09
CA PHE A 488 -20.35 -30.21 -22.97
C PHE A 488 -20.05 -29.34 -24.20
N ALA A 489 -20.67 -29.67 -25.34
CA ALA A 489 -20.48 -28.96 -26.61
C ALA A 489 -19.00 -28.79 -27.02
N ALA A 490 -18.15 -29.75 -26.63
CA ALA A 490 -16.73 -29.74 -26.92
C ALA A 490 -16.48 -29.77 -28.43
N ARG A 491 -15.64 -28.85 -28.89
CA ARG A 491 -15.23 -28.76 -30.29
C ARG A 491 -13.74 -28.57 -30.38
N GLN A 492 -13.10 -29.37 -31.22
CA GLN A 492 -11.64 -29.38 -31.38
C GLN A 492 -11.22 -28.65 -32.66
N PHE A 493 -10.07 -28.02 -32.59
CA PHE A 493 -9.50 -27.15 -33.60
C PHE A 493 -7.99 -27.41 -33.73
N PRO A 494 -7.44 -27.33 -34.95
CA PRO A 494 -6.02 -27.55 -35.20
C PRO A 494 -5.13 -26.39 -34.71
N THR A 495 -5.67 -25.17 -34.64
CA THR A 495 -4.91 -23.95 -34.30
C THR A 495 -5.59 -23.16 -33.18
N LEU A 496 -4.80 -22.39 -32.45
CA LEU A 496 -5.30 -21.53 -31.38
C LEU A 496 -6.16 -20.40 -31.95
N THR A 497 -5.78 -19.82 -33.09
CA THR A 497 -6.58 -18.79 -33.79
C THR A 497 -8.01 -19.27 -34.04
N GLU A 498 -8.19 -20.48 -34.55
CA GLU A 498 -9.50 -21.05 -34.87
C GLU A 498 -10.33 -21.32 -33.60
N ALA A 499 -9.69 -21.86 -32.56
CA ALA A 499 -10.33 -22.07 -31.26
C ALA A 499 -10.75 -20.74 -30.62
N GLY A 500 -9.88 -19.73 -30.66
CA GLY A 500 -10.13 -18.38 -30.14
C GLY A 500 -11.27 -17.68 -30.87
N ALA A 501 -11.29 -17.75 -32.20
CA ALA A 501 -12.38 -17.20 -33.01
C ALA A 501 -13.72 -17.88 -32.71
N TYR A 502 -13.71 -19.21 -32.55
CA TYR A 502 -14.90 -19.97 -32.17
C TYR A 502 -15.39 -19.61 -30.76
N LEU A 503 -14.49 -19.51 -29.77
CA LEU A 503 -14.82 -19.09 -28.41
C LEU A 503 -15.44 -17.69 -28.42
N LEU A 504 -14.78 -16.72 -29.06
CA LEU A 504 -15.23 -15.34 -29.18
C LEU A 504 -16.62 -15.24 -29.83
N GLY A 505 -16.82 -15.92 -30.97
CA GLY A 505 -18.13 -15.98 -31.61
C GLY A 505 -19.19 -16.59 -30.70
N THR A 506 -18.87 -17.69 -30.02
CA THR A 506 -19.81 -18.40 -29.14
C THR A 506 -20.27 -17.52 -27.97
N VAL A 507 -19.34 -16.90 -27.24
CA VAL A 507 -19.69 -16.11 -26.04
C VAL A 507 -20.33 -14.75 -26.38
N THR A 508 -20.07 -14.22 -27.58
CA THR A 508 -20.66 -12.96 -28.05
C THR A 508 -22.06 -13.14 -28.65
N ILE A 509 -22.36 -14.31 -29.23
CA ILE A 509 -23.67 -14.64 -29.82
C ILE A 509 -24.67 -15.13 -28.75
N LEU A 510 -24.22 -15.85 -27.72
CA LEU A 510 -25.13 -16.39 -26.70
C LEU A 510 -25.79 -15.28 -25.83
N PRO A 511 -27.10 -15.40 -25.50
CA PRO A 511 -27.80 -14.43 -24.65
C PRO A 511 -27.21 -14.40 -23.23
N ALA A 512 -27.15 -13.22 -22.60
CA ALA A 512 -26.28 -13.01 -21.44
C ALA A 512 -26.63 -13.78 -20.16
N ARG A 513 -27.74 -14.55 -20.14
CA ARG A 513 -27.98 -15.55 -19.09
C ARG A 513 -26.85 -16.59 -18.97
N ARG A 514 -26.01 -16.76 -19.99
CA ARG A 514 -24.79 -17.60 -19.94
C ARG A 514 -23.48 -16.83 -19.80
N ARG A 515 -23.49 -15.50 -19.58
CA ARG A 515 -22.29 -14.69 -19.31
C ARG A 515 -22.02 -14.46 -17.81
N ALA A 516 -22.36 -15.45 -16.97
CA ALA A 516 -22.21 -15.46 -15.49
C ALA A 516 -23.40 -15.01 -14.62
N GLY A 517 -24.64 -15.39 -14.97
CA GLY A 517 -25.67 -15.69 -13.98
C GLY A 517 -26.10 -14.63 -12.95
N TYR A 518 -25.77 -13.35 -13.12
CA TYR A 518 -26.26 -12.24 -12.28
C TYR A 518 -26.95 -11.17 -13.13
N PRO A 519 -28.07 -10.57 -12.66
CA PRO A 519 -28.80 -9.54 -13.39
C PRO A 519 -27.96 -8.27 -13.56
N ASP A 520 -28.19 -7.52 -14.65
CA ASP A 520 -27.72 -6.13 -14.78
C ASP A 520 -28.08 -5.38 -13.48
N ASN A 521 -27.08 -5.03 -12.68
CA ASN A 521 -27.30 -4.29 -11.43
C ASN A 521 -27.77 -2.87 -11.79
N ASN A 522 -29.08 -2.71 -11.92
CA ASN A 522 -29.78 -1.45 -12.19
C ASN A 522 -29.77 -0.52 -10.95
N THR A 523 -28.61 -0.31 -10.31
CA THR A 523 -28.47 0.72 -9.27
C THR A 523 -28.51 2.10 -9.93
N VAL A 524 -29.01 3.10 -9.20
CA VAL A 524 -29.13 4.47 -9.72
C VAL A 524 -27.78 5.03 -10.19
N ALA A 525 -26.69 4.70 -9.48
CA ALA A 525 -25.33 5.09 -9.87
C ALA A 525 -24.91 4.43 -11.21
N ALA A 526 -25.04 3.11 -11.34
CA ALA A 526 -24.64 2.38 -12.55
C ALA A 526 -25.47 2.74 -13.80
N LEU A 527 -26.69 3.24 -13.62
CA LEU A 527 -27.53 3.72 -14.73
C LEU A 527 -27.13 5.13 -15.19
N ASN A 528 -26.65 5.97 -14.28
CA ASN A 528 -26.21 7.34 -14.59
C ASN A 528 -24.84 7.37 -15.30
N ASP A 529 -24.04 6.32 -15.18
CA ASP A 529 -22.71 6.24 -15.80
C ASP A 529 -22.73 5.94 -17.31
N TRP A 530 -23.89 5.57 -17.88
CA TRP A 530 -24.00 5.37 -19.33
C TRP A 530 -23.95 6.71 -20.08
N PRO A 531 -23.09 6.86 -21.09
CA PRO A 531 -22.88 8.15 -21.77
C PRO A 531 -24.03 8.54 -22.71
N ILE A 532 -24.99 7.63 -22.95
CA ILE A 532 -26.20 7.88 -23.73
C ILE A 532 -27.41 7.53 -22.86
N GLN A 533 -28.24 8.53 -22.58
CA GLN A 533 -29.40 8.42 -21.71
C GLN A 533 -30.71 8.47 -22.52
N PRO A 534 -31.80 7.83 -22.04
CA PRO A 534 -33.12 7.95 -22.64
C PRO A 534 -33.62 9.40 -22.54
N LEU A 535 -34.19 9.91 -23.62
CA LEU A 535 -34.80 11.24 -23.64
C LEU A 535 -36.15 11.26 -22.91
N PRO A 536 -36.69 12.45 -22.55
CA PRO A 536 -37.99 12.55 -21.88
C PRO A 536 -39.09 11.81 -22.64
N GLY A 537 -39.83 10.95 -21.94
CA GLY A 537 -40.89 10.10 -22.52
C GLY A 537 -40.43 8.70 -22.94
N GLU A 538 -39.12 8.45 -23.03
CA GLU A 538 -38.58 7.13 -23.35
C GLU A 538 -38.57 6.18 -22.16
N PRO A 539 -38.67 4.86 -22.40
CA PRO A 539 -38.47 3.85 -21.36
C PRO A 539 -37.13 4.02 -20.63
N PRO A 540 -37.08 3.94 -19.28
CA PRO A 540 -35.82 4.02 -18.54
C PRO A 540 -34.87 2.88 -18.89
N LEU A 541 -33.55 3.10 -18.70
CA LEU A 541 -32.50 2.11 -18.97
C LEU A 541 -32.63 0.79 -18.20
N THR A 542 -33.45 0.77 -17.14
CA THR A 542 -33.81 -0.44 -16.41
C THR A 542 -34.58 -1.45 -17.26
N LEU A 543 -35.21 -0.99 -18.35
CA LEU A 543 -36.01 -1.80 -19.25
C LEU A 543 -35.22 -2.33 -20.46
N ILE A 544 -33.92 -2.04 -20.52
CA ILE A 544 -32.99 -2.53 -21.52
C ILE A 544 -31.92 -3.32 -20.79
N THR A 545 -31.78 -4.60 -21.08
CA THR A 545 -30.72 -5.48 -20.56
C THR A 545 -29.60 -5.64 -21.59
N HIS A 546 -28.42 -6.11 -21.16
CA HIS A 546 -27.28 -6.34 -22.06
C HIS A 546 -26.76 -5.06 -22.72
N LYS A 547 -26.79 -3.96 -21.97
CA LYS A 547 -26.39 -2.62 -22.41
C LYS A 547 -24.90 -2.62 -22.79
N ARG A 548 -24.59 -2.12 -23.99
CA ARG A 548 -23.21 -1.92 -24.46
C ARG A 548 -23.14 -0.73 -25.41
N LEU A 549 -22.00 -0.05 -25.43
CA LEU A 549 -21.71 0.87 -26.52
C LEU A 549 -21.51 0.08 -27.82
N ALA A 550 -22.11 0.58 -28.89
CA ALA A 550 -22.01 -0.01 -30.21
C ALA A 550 -21.95 1.11 -31.26
N VAL A 551 -21.60 0.73 -32.49
CA VAL A 551 -21.65 1.63 -33.65
C VAL A 551 -22.68 1.09 -34.63
N LEU A 552 -23.70 1.88 -34.93
CA LEU A 552 -24.57 1.66 -36.08
C LEU A 552 -23.84 2.17 -37.33
N LEU A 553 -23.44 1.24 -38.18
CA LEU A 553 -22.72 1.56 -39.42
C LEU A 553 -23.63 2.26 -40.43
N GLU A 554 -23.04 3.07 -41.29
CA GLU A 554 -23.69 3.63 -42.47
C GLU A 554 -24.44 2.55 -43.30
N GLY A 555 -25.61 2.91 -43.83
CA GLY A 555 -26.48 2.05 -44.61
C GLY A 555 -27.40 1.15 -43.79
N ARG A 556 -27.22 1.04 -42.46
CA ARG A 556 -28.11 0.25 -41.61
C ARG A 556 -29.48 0.89 -41.48
N GLU A 557 -30.52 0.06 -41.50
CA GLU A 557 -31.88 0.50 -41.27
C GLU A 557 -32.28 0.31 -39.81
N ILE A 558 -33.11 1.21 -39.31
CA ILE A 558 -33.68 1.22 -37.96
C ILE A 558 -35.16 1.60 -38.05
N ILE A 559 -35.95 1.15 -37.08
CA ILE A 559 -37.39 1.42 -37.03
C ILE A 559 -37.78 2.05 -35.70
N ARG A 560 -38.85 2.84 -35.71
CA ARG A 560 -39.41 3.47 -34.50
C ARG A 560 -40.93 3.54 -34.54
N HIS A 561 -41.55 3.26 -33.41
CA HIS A 561 -42.93 3.64 -33.09
C HIS A 561 -42.88 4.86 -32.16
N GLY A 562 -43.53 5.97 -32.55
CA GLY A 562 -43.50 7.24 -31.83
C GLY A 562 -42.98 8.42 -32.67
N ASP A 563 -42.96 9.60 -32.05
CA ASP A 563 -42.50 10.86 -32.68
C ASP A 563 -40.98 10.94 -32.89
N THR A 564 -40.49 12.01 -33.51
CA THR A 564 -39.05 12.19 -33.75
C THR A 564 -38.29 12.81 -32.56
N GLU A 565 -38.94 13.15 -31.46
CA GLU A 565 -38.30 13.81 -30.30
C GLU A 565 -37.61 12.81 -29.37
N GLY A 566 -38.00 11.55 -29.40
CA GLY A 566 -37.32 10.48 -28.69
C GLY A 566 -36.04 9.98 -29.38
N ASN A 567 -35.32 9.09 -28.70
CA ASN A 567 -34.05 8.52 -29.16
C ASN A 567 -33.98 6.98 -29.14
N LEU A 568 -35.08 6.28 -28.80
CA LEU A 568 -35.15 4.83 -28.84
C LEU A 568 -35.57 4.33 -30.23
N VAL A 569 -34.80 3.40 -30.79
CA VAL A 569 -35.07 2.76 -32.08
C VAL A 569 -34.80 1.26 -31.99
N PHE A 570 -35.31 0.50 -32.95
CA PHE A 570 -35.22 -0.95 -32.99
C PHE A 570 -34.64 -1.44 -34.32
N THR A 571 -34.16 -2.68 -34.34
CA THR A 571 -33.81 -3.34 -35.60
C THR A 571 -35.05 -3.52 -36.49
N PRO A 572 -34.90 -3.48 -37.83
CA PRO A 572 -35.97 -3.84 -38.75
C PRO A 572 -36.52 -5.24 -38.44
N ASN A 573 -37.82 -5.44 -38.65
CA ASN A 573 -38.55 -6.68 -38.34
C ASN A 573 -38.67 -7.03 -36.85
N THR A 574 -38.39 -6.09 -35.94
CA THR A 574 -38.80 -6.24 -34.54
C THR A 574 -40.32 -6.06 -34.46
N GLU A 575 -41.04 -7.06 -33.97
CA GLU A 575 -42.49 -6.99 -33.79
C GLU A 575 -42.85 -6.12 -32.58
N PHE A 576 -44.02 -5.45 -32.60
CA PHE A 576 -44.42 -4.54 -31.53
C PHE A 576 -44.37 -5.18 -30.11
N PRO A 577 -44.81 -6.45 -29.90
CA PRO A 577 -44.67 -7.13 -28.61
C PRO A 577 -43.23 -7.33 -28.13
N GLN A 578 -42.27 -7.37 -29.05
CA GLN A 578 -40.85 -7.51 -28.72
C GLN A 578 -40.24 -6.16 -28.31
N MET A 579 -40.88 -5.03 -28.61
CA MET A 579 -40.36 -3.70 -28.29
C MET A 579 -40.64 -3.25 -26.85
N SER A 580 -41.52 -3.96 -26.11
CA SER A 580 -41.90 -3.62 -24.73
C SER A 580 -42.39 -2.17 -24.52
N LEU A 581 -43.00 -1.58 -25.55
CA LEU A 581 -43.60 -0.24 -25.52
C LEU A 581 -45.04 -0.27 -24.97
N ARG A 582 -45.56 0.89 -24.58
CA ARG A 582 -46.96 1.04 -24.14
C ARG A 582 -47.92 0.81 -25.32
N ALA A 583 -49.07 0.18 -25.05
CA ALA A 583 -50.06 -0.17 -26.08
C ALA A 583 -50.57 1.02 -26.91
N GLU A 584 -50.54 2.24 -26.36
CA GLU A 584 -50.89 3.47 -27.09
C GLU A 584 -50.03 3.67 -28.35
N HIS A 585 -48.74 3.31 -28.28
CA HIS A 585 -47.79 3.38 -29.41
C HIS A 585 -48.02 2.30 -30.46
N GLN A 586 -48.90 1.33 -30.23
CA GLN A 586 -49.25 0.31 -31.22
C GLN A 586 -50.00 0.93 -32.41
N THR A 587 -50.71 2.03 -32.17
CA THR A 587 -51.44 2.77 -33.20
C THR A 587 -50.53 3.68 -34.02
N ASP A 588 -49.30 3.95 -33.55
CA ASP A 588 -48.31 4.71 -34.30
C ASP A 588 -47.81 3.89 -35.48
N ARG A 589 -47.92 4.44 -36.70
CA ARG A 589 -47.35 3.82 -37.89
C ARG A 589 -45.81 3.75 -37.74
N PRO A 590 -45.17 2.59 -37.91
CA PRO A 590 -43.73 2.47 -37.78
C PRO A 590 -43.03 3.34 -38.83
N ARG A 591 -42.11 4.18 -38.36
CA ARG A 591 -41.21 4.96 -39.21
C ARG A 591 -39.91 4.20 -39.40
N ARG A 592 -39.34 4.28 -40.61
CA ARG A 592 -38.10 3.62 -40.99
C ARG A 592 -37.06 4.68 -41.32
N TYR A 593 -35.84 4.49 -40.85
CA TYR A 593 -34.73 5.39 -41.11
C TYR A 593 -33.51 4.60 -41.57
N ARG A 594 -32.70 5.22 -42.43
CA ARG A 594 -31.40 4.71 -42.84
C ARG A 594 -30.30 5.55 -42.19
N VAL A 595 -29.31 4.87 -41.62
CA VAL A 595 -28.12 5.50 -41.03
C VAL A 595 -27.25 6.02 -42.16
N ALA A 596 -27.02 7.33 -42.20
CA ALA A 596 -26.28 7.99 -43.29
C ALA A 596 -24.78 8.18 -42.99
N ARG A 597 -24.37 7.91 -41.75
CA ARG A 597 -22.97 7.83 -41.30
C ARG A 597 -22.88 7.03 -40.01
N ASP A 598 -21.71 6.53 -39.67
CA ASP A 598 -21.50 5.77 -38.44
C ASP A 598 -21.97 6.52 -37.18
N LEU A 599 -22.84 5.88 -36.40
CA LEU A 599 -23.45 6.43 -35.19
C LEU A 599 -23.08 5.60 -33.96
N ALA A 600 -22.41 6.23 -33.00
CA ALA A 600 -22.23 5.63 -31.68
C ALA A 600 -23.57 5.60 -30.92
N VAL A 601 -23.96 4.42 -30.45
CA VAL A 601 -25.25 4.16 -29.80
C VAL A 601 -25.08 3.31 -28.55
N LEU A 602 -26.09 3.34 -27.68
CA LEU A 602 -26.23 2.35 -26.62
C LEU A 602 -27.15 1.24 -27.09
N ALA A 603 -26.60 0.05 -27.30
CA ALA A 603 -27.35 -1.13 -27.75
C ALA A 603 -27.77 -2.00 -26.56
N GLY A 604 -28.92 -2.66 -26.68
CA GLY A 604 -29.35 -3.66 -25.71
C GLY A 604 -30.56 -4.47 -26.18
N THR A 605 -31.16 -5.19 -25.24
CA THR A 605 -32.36 -6.01 -25.47
C THR A 605 -33.46 -5.58 -24.53
N THR A 606 -34.68 -5.41 -25.02
CA THR A 606 -35.82 -5.06 -24.16
C THR A 606 -36.18 -6.19 -23.20
N VAL A 607 -36.50 -5.83 -21.96
CA VAL A 607 -37.03 -6.77 -20.96
C VAL A 607 -38.56 -6.85 -21.05
N PRO A 608 -39.20 -7.91 -20.53
CA PRO A 608 -40.66 -7.99 -20.45
C PRO A 608 -41.25 -6.83 -19.63
N TRP A 609 -42.20 -6.09 -20.19
CA TRP A 609 -42.81 -4.91 -19.57
C TRP A 609 -44.17 -4.60 -20.19
N HIS A 610 -45.11 -4.01 -19.44
CA HIS A 610 -46.47 -3.66 -19.93
C HIS A 610 -47.23 -4.82 -20.59
N ASN A 611 -47.13 -6.03 -20.02
CA ASN A 611 -47.77 -7.23 -20.57
C ASN A 611 -47.25 -7.66 -21.95
N GLN A 612 -46.08 -7.16 -22.35
CA GLN A 612 -45.37 -7.55 -23.57
C GLN A 612 -44.16 -8.44 -23.22
N PRO A 613 -43.84 -9.44 -24.05
CA PRO A 613 -42.77 -10.39 -23.80
C PRO A 613 -41.36 -9.80 -23.90
N GLY A 614 -41.18 -8.67 -24.60
CA GLY A 614 -39.86 -8.07 -24.86
C GLY A 614 -38.98 -8.97 -25.73
N GLY A 615 -37.66 -8.77 -25.65
CA GLY A 615 -36.68 -9.54 -26.41
C GLY A 615 -36.27 -8.92 -27.75
N GLY A 616 -36.74 -7.72 -28.07
CA GLY A 616 -36.33 -6.96 -29.25
C GLY A 616 -34.97 -6.28 -29.09
N HIS A 617 -34.23 -6.15 -30.19
CA HIS A 617 -32.96 -5.42 -30.21
C HIS A 617 -33.22 -3.93 -30.33
N ALA A 618 -32.76 -3.19 -29.33
CA ALA A 618 -32.97 -1.76 -29.21
C ALA A 618 -31.65 -1.00 -29.24
N TYR A 619 -31.70 0.21 -29.77
CA TYR A 619 -30.63 1.19 -29.74
C TYR A 619 -31.15 2.51 -29.18
N LEU A 620 -30.40 3.10 -28.27
CA LEU A 620 -30.56 4.49 -27.86
C LEU A 620 -29.54 5.33 -28.62
N LEU A 621 -30.05 6.30 -29.37
CA LEU A 621 -29.24 7.27 -30.09
C LEU A 621 -28.77 8.38 -29.13
N PRO A 622 -27.62 9.04 -29.39
CA PRO A 622 -27.08 10.07 -28.50
C PRO A 622 -27.90 11.38 -28.48
N ARG A 623 -28.83 11.54 -29.43
CA ARG A 623 -29.72 12.70 -29.60
C ARG A 623 -31.05 12.23 -30.19
N SER A 624 -32.05 13.11 -30.23
CA SER A 624 -33.35 12.80 -30.82
C SER A 624 -33.25 12.47 -32.31
N LEU A 625 -34.21 11.70 -32.83
CA LEU A 625 -34.27 11.43 -34.28
C LEU A 625 -34.39 12.71 -35.08
N ALA A 626 -35.15 13.71 -34.61
CA ALA A 626 -35.27 15.02 -35.25
C ALA A 626 -33.90 15.70 -35.42
N ARG A 627 -33.03 15.59 -34.41
CA ARG A 627 -31.68 16.16 -34.48
C ARG A 627 -30.81 15.42 -35.49
N HIS A 628 -30.86 14.09 -35.49
CA HIS A 628 -30.11 13.26 -36.43
C HIS A 628 -30.60 13.39 -37.88
N LEU A 629 -31.89 13.65 -38.09
CA LEU A 629 -32.42 14.01 -39.41
C LEU A 629 -31.92 15.39 -39.85
N SER A 630 -31.91 16.36 -38.93
CA SER A 630 -31.48 17.73 -39.22
C SER A 630 -29.98 17.85 -39.53
N ASP A 631 -29.14 17.02 -38.90
CA ASP A 631 -27.69 17.02 -39.08
C ASP A 631 -27.20 15.99 -40.12
N GLY A 632 -28.15 15.34 -40.81
CA GLY A 632 -27.88 14.40 -41.89
C GLY A 632 -27.30 13.06 -41.45
N SER A 633 -27.38 12.72 -40.16
CA SER A 633 -26.94 11.40 -39.66
C SER A 633 -27.94 10.28 -39.92
N LEU A 634 -29.22 10.62 -40.07
CA LEU A 634 -30.29 9.70 -40.46
C LEU A 634 -31.06 10.26 -41.66
N THR A 635 -31.60 9.36 -42.48
CA THR A 635 -32.52 9.67 -43.57
C THR A 635 -33.83 8.94 -43.34
N ASP A 636 -34.98 9.64 -43.43
CA ASP A 636 -36.30 9.01 -43.36
C ASP A 636 -36.60 8.26 -44.68
N ILE A 637 -36.90 6.97 -44.56
CA ILE A 637 -37.21 6.05 -45.67
C ILE A 637 -38.58 5.39 -45.49
N THR A 638 -39.47 5.96 -44.67
CA THR A 638 -40.78 5.38 -44.34
C THR A 638 -41.70 5.21 -45.56
N GLY A 639 -41.41 5.90 -46.67
CA GLY A 639 -42.16 5.84 -47.93
C GLY A 639 -41.45 5.09 -49.07
N GLU A 640 -40.23 4.58 -48.85
CA GLU A 640 -39.53 3.63 -49.74
C GLU A 640 -40.01 2.20 -49.48
#